data_AF-A0A7J2S9E8-F1
#
_entry.id   AF-A0A7J2S9E8-F1
#
_cell.length_a   1.000
_cell.length_b   1.000
_cell.length_c   1.000
_cell.angle_alpha   90.00
_cell.angle_beta   90.00
_cell.angle_gamma   90.00
#
_symmetry.space_group_name_H-M   'P 1'
#
loop_
_entity.id
_entity.type
_entity.pdbx_description
1 polymer ?
#
loop_
_entity_poly.entity_id
_entity_poly.type
_entity_poly.pdbx_seq_one_letter_code
_entity_poly.pdbx_strand_id
1 'polypeptide(L)'
;MKKYGVLLSICIILLPYPFSLQISYNDETGVGNIYYVDQNHPLANDSNPGIEDLPWKTIGKASTTLQAGDTVFVKRGIYNEIVIPKNSGSNGDYISYIAYHGDEVIIDGKDISLPDDLAGLFHISNKSFIKISGFKIMNAGCHDNNAGILVYNSSHIIIENNYVHNTTSSGIGVWESSHIIIDGNEVELACNDGEQECITIATTSNFEVKNNHVHHGGAGTLGGEGIDAKDGSLNGKIYGNHVHDLNRLGIYVDAWNKHTYNIEVFQNVVYNCTSGFAVASERGGLLENVRIYNNVAYHNEWAGIEIGGWDYGYKHPMRNITIVNNNFCNNGGEWGVGVYHENPYAEDIIIRNNICSQNTGSQIEITSNVKDFTLDHNLIYGYSEHYGENYIEGDPLFINVSLGDFHLQAGSPAIDNGSVIDAPLVDFDGVFRPRKKGYDIGAFEFPRCMYYGVDTIEPNEFSFLKNYLGGNFAGIALECNVEQWQEALEKAEKNGIKLIIWPLGHGHQYTPWKWNGHGWNISEGMEVLQYAEEYISSGRKALLAVLMSHEPFWNDGNPFTTEQMKMLYTELKSVAPHVNLFVAFGCLSCFDGNPDTRIEDGLADIAGIWLHCFGGAEGSKEDALKRIDADYELIKRKGLNMKLFFAIQAFGIKGTGYRMPSATEMFEFGTKVFEKNKLDGIFWYPWDNPADYMEWLSKDRYDNDSKDRWEVVRQLANMYMEGNETIYVEITKPINGIYIMDRYVMSFSAPLIIGKITVEAEAIGKINKVEFHIDNELKHVDDQEPYSWLWNESAFGMHEIKVVAYSDEEASDEIDVIIFNF
;
A
#
# COMPACT_ATOMS: atom_id res chain seq x y z
N MET A 1 -4.22 44.44 56.01
CA MET A 1 -4.92 45.45 56.83
C MET A 1 -6.38 45.49 56.37
N LYS A 2 -7.33 45.30 57.31
CA LYS A 2 -8.81 45.55 57.31
C LYS A 2 -9.57 45.63 55.96
N LYS A 3 -10.55 44.75 55.65
CA LYS A 3 -11.94 44.57 56.16
C LYS A 3 -12.98 45.60 55.66
N TYR A 4 -14.06 45.04 55.06
CA TYR A 4 -15.44 45.55 54.84
C TYR A 4 -15.59 46.72 53.84
N GLY A 5 -16.54 46.75 52.89
CA GLY A 5 -17.87 46.15 52.81
C GLY A 5 -18.92 47.26 53.01
N VAL A 6 -19.63 47.67 51.94
CA VAL A 6 -20.87 48.47 52.04
C VAL A 6 -21.81 48.11 50.87
N LEU A 7 -22.99 47.60 51.24
CA LEU A 7 -24.19 47.49 50.42
C LEU A 7 -24.74 48.89 50.06
N LEU A 8 -25.29 49.04 48.86
CA LEU A 8 -26.49 49.86 48.67
C LEU A 8 -27.37 49.30 47.54
N SER A 9 -28.53 48.76 47.93
CA SER A 9 -29.63 48.38 47.05
C SER A 9 -30.55 49.59 46.84
N ILE A 10 -30.82 49.99 45.60
CA ILE A 10 -32.05 50.73 45.23
C ILE A 10 -32.58 50.22 43.87
N CYS A 11 -33.80 49.69 43.95
CA CYS A 11 -34.85 49.41 42.97
C CYS A 11 -34.66 49.73 41.47
N ILE A 12 -34.64 48.64 40.68
CA ILE A 12 -35.64 48.23 39.68
C ILE A 12 -36.54 49.34 39.09
N ILE A 13 -36.32 49.66 37.81
CA ILE A 13 -37.38 49.89 36.82
C ILE A 13 -37.10 48.96 35.63
N LEU A 14 -38.04 48.05 35.39
CA LEU A 14 -38.13 47.12 34.28
C LEU A 14 -38.43 47.86 32.96
N LEU A 15 -37.65 47.61 31.90
CA LEU A 15 -38.14 47.40 30.53
C LEU A 15 -37.10 46.56 29.75
N PRO A 16 -37.52 45.59 28.90
CA PRO A 16 -36.64 44.58 28.34
C PRO A 16 -36.13 44.98 26.94
N TYR A 17 -34.82 44.93 26.74
CA TYR A 17 -34.21 44.68 25.43
C TYR A 17 -33.06 43.71 25.66
N PRO A 18 -33.08 42.48 25.12
CA PRO A 18 -31.89 41.65 25.12
C PRO A 18 -30.93 42.25 24.09
N PHE A 19 -29.93 42.97 24.58
CA PHE A 19 -28.70 43.21 23.83
C PHE A 19 -27.94 41.87 23.86
N SER A 20 -28.13 41.04 22.84
CA SER A 20 -27.26 39.89 22.61
C SER A 20 -25.90 40.43 22.19
N LEU A 21 -24.91 40.37 23.07
CA LEU A 21 -23.51 40.39 22.63
C LEU A 21 -23.30 39.15 21.76
N GLN A 22 -23.27 39.34 20.44
CA GLN A 22 -22.58 38.40 19.56
C GLN A 22 -21.09 38.56 19.84
N ILE A 23 -20.53 37.63 20.61
CA ILE A 23 -19.11 37.33 20.53
C ILE A 23 -18.98 36.55 19.22
N SER A 24 -18.48 37.20 18.19
CA SER A 24 -17.98 36.51 16.99
C SER A 24 -16.74 35.74 17.41
N TYR A 25 -16.89 34.44 17.64
CA TYR A 25 -15.78 33.53 17.62
C TYR A 25 -15.45 33.29 16.14
N ASN A 26 -14.44 33.99 15.63
CA ASN A 26 -13.81 33.58 14.39
C ASN A 26 -12.90 32.41 14.73
N ASP A 27 -13.42 31.18 14.65
CA ASP A 27 -12.56 30.02 14.45
C ASP A 27 -12.23 29.96 12.96
N GLU A 28 -11.07 30.49 12.60
CA GLU A 28 -10.40 30.19 11.32
C GLU A 28 -9.67 28.85 11.43
N THR A 29 -10.43 27.77 11.58
CA THR A 29 -10.02 26.42 11.21
C THR A 29 -11.18 25.83 10.39
N GLY A 30 -11.01 25.77 9.08
CA GLY A 30 -12.03 25.32 8.13
C GLY A 30 -12.34 23.83 8.27
N VAL A 31 -13.12 23.45 9.28
CA VAL A 31 -13.67 22.10 9.39
C VAL A 31 -15.07 22.14 8.80
N GLY A 32 -15.31 21.38 7.72
CA GLY A 32 -16.63 21.29 7.10
C GLY A 32 -17.67 20.65 8.02
N ASN A 33 -18.95 20.80 7.68
CA ASN A 33 -20.04 20.30 8.52
C ASN A 33 -20.19 18.79 8.39
N ILE A 34 -20.63 18.16 9.48
CA ILE A 34 -20.96 16.73 9.52
C ILE A 34 -22.47 16.55 9.45
N TYR A 35 -22.91 15.71 8.52
CA TYR A 35 -24.31 15.34 8.32
C TYR A 35 -24.55 13.83 8.40
N TYR A 36 -25.82 13.45 8.58
CA TYR A 36 -26.26 12.07 8.70
C TYR A 36 -27.46 11.77 7.79
N VAL A 37 -27.38 10.63 7.10
CA VAL A 37 -28.49 10.01 6.39
C VAL A 37 -28.80 8.69 7.09
N ASP A 38 -30.05 8.49 7.51
CA ASP A 38 -30.50 7.24 8.13
C ASP A 38 -31.97 7.03 7.79
N GLN A 39 -32.26 6.31 6.72
CA GLN A 39 -33.65 6.08 6.29
C GLN A 39 -34.47 5.24 7.29
N ASN A 40 -33.79 4.52 8.19
CA ASN A 40 -34.41 3.65 9.19
C ASN A 40 -34.69 4.42 10.50
N HIS A 41 -34.15 5.62 10.66
CA HIS A 41 -34.43 6.46 11.83
C HIS A 41 -35.92 6.90 11.84
N PRO A 42 -36.64 6.76 12.96
CA PRO A 42 -38.08 7.09 13.03
C PRO A 42 -38.43 8.53 12.68
N LEU A 43 -37.47 9.46 12.82
CA LEU A 43 -37.63 10.89 12.51
C LEU A 43 -36.97 11.30 11.18
N ALA A 44 -36.46 10.36 10.39
CA ALA A 44 -35.77 10.66 9.13
C ALA A 44 -36.66 11.44 8.15
N ASN A 45 -36.17 12.59 7.68
CA ASN A 45 -36.89 13.43 6.72
C ASN A 45 -35.90 14.34 5.98
N ASP A 46 -36.06 14.51 4.67
CA ASP A 46 -35.18 15.37 3.86
C ASP A 46 -35.37 16.87 4.09
N SER A 47 -36.38 17.25 4.88
CA SER A 47 -36.56 18.62 5.38
C SER A 47 -35.80 18.87 6.70
N ASN A 48 -35.20 17.84 7.29
CA ASN A 48 -34.42 17.96 8.53
C ASN A 48 -33.09 18.71 8.29
N PRO A 49 -32.43 19.19 9.37
CA PRO A 49 -31.10 19.78 9.25
C PRO A 49 -29.98 18.78 8.91
N GLY A 50 -30.23 17.46 9.02
CA GLY A 50 -29.23 16.43 8.72
C GLY A 50 -28.27 16.16 9.87
N ILE A 51 -28.62 16.50 11.11
CA ILE A 51 -27.88 16.10 12.32
C ILE A 51 -28.29 14.68 12.75
N GLU A 52 -27.50 14.03 13.60
CA GLU A 52 -27.75 12.62 13.96
C GLU A 52 -29.14 12.35 14.55
N ASP A 53 -29.66 13.22 15.42
CA ASP A 53 -31.00 13.10 16.03
C ASP A 53 -32.16 13.37 15.05
N LEU A 54 -31.88 14.15 13.99
CA LEU A 54 -32.83 14.53 12.94
C LEU A 54 -32.13 14.36 11.59
N PRO A 55 -31.88 13.11 11.17
CA PRO A 55 -31.10 12.83 9.97
C PRO A 55 -31.94 13.06 8.72
N TRP A 56 -31.26 13.21 7.59
CA TRP A 56 -31.92 13.11 6.29
C TRP A 56 -32.36 11.67 6.02
N LYS A 57 -33.35 11.52 5.14
CA LYS A 57 -33.87 10.21 4.77
C LYS A 57 -33.16 9.63 3.56
N THR A 58 -32.72 10.47 2.63
CA THR A 58 -32.16 10.05 1.33
C THR A 58 -30.72 10.50 1.14
N ILE A 59 -29.97 9.74 0.34
CA ILE A 59 -28.61 10.14 -0.05
C ILE A 59 -28.68 11.29 -1.08
N GLY A 60 -29.70 11.30 -1.94
CA GLY A 60 -29.95 12.39 -2.89
C GLY A 60 -30.17 13.75 -2.20
N LYS A 61 -30.73 13.77 -0.98
CA LYS A 61 -30.79 15.00 -0.18
C LYS A 61 -29.40 15.49 0.19
N ALA A 62 -28.51 14.61 0.63
CA ALA A 62 -27.13 14.97 0.91
C ALA A 62 -26.43 15.46 -0.37
N SER A 63 -26.58 14.73 -1.48
CA SER A 63 -25.86 15.03 -2.74
C SER A 63 -26.18 16.41 -3.33
N THR A 64 -27.36 16.94 -3.02
CA THR A 64 -27.80 18.27 -3.47
C THR A 64 -27.52 19.39 -2.47
N THR A 65 -27.05 19.07 -1.27
CA THR A 65 -26.88 20.01 -0.15
C THR A 65 -25.41 20.31 0.18
N LEU A 66 -24.58 19.27 0.27
CA LEU A 66 -23.20 19.37 0.77
C LEU A 66 -22.37 20.43 0.04
N GLN A 67 -21.55 21.16 0.80
CA GLN A 67 -20.56 22.14 0.35
C GLN A 67 -19.15 21.62 0.59
N ALA A 68 -18.13 22.30 0.04
CA ALA A 68 -16.73 21.94 0.23
C ALA A 68 -16.38 21.72 1.72
N GLY A 69 -15.66 20.63 1.98
CA GLY A 69 -15.29 20.17 3.32
C GLY A 69 -16.38 19.40 4.06
N ASP A 70 -17.64 19.47 3.63
CA ASP A 70 -18.73 18.77 4.33
C ASP A 70 -18.60 17.25 4.16
N THR A 71 -18.94 16.53 5.23
CA THR A 71 -18.99 15.07 5.26
C THR A 71 -20.40 14.61 5.59
N VAL A 72 -20.91 13.61 4.86
CA VAL A 72 -22.12 12.87 5.22
C VAL A 72 -21.79 11.43 5.58
N PHE A 73 -22.24 11.04 6.77
CA PHE A 73 -22.26 9.65 7.18
C PHE A 73 -23.62 9.02 6.86
N VAL A 74 -23.62 7.96 6.07
CA VAL A 74 -24.83 7.23 5.68
C VAL A 74 -24.94 5.96 6.51
N LYS A 75 -26.01 5.79 7.27
CA LYS A 75 -26.24 4.62 8.12
C LYS A 75 -26.94 3.49 7.37
N ARG A 76 -26.91 2.30 7.97
CA ARG A 76 -27.48 1.05 7.44
C ARG A 76 -28.79 1.23 6.70
N GLY A 77 -28.89 0.67 5.51
CA GLY A 77 -30.13 0.66 4.73
C GLY A 77 -29.94 0.31 3.27
N ILE A 78 -31.05 0.13 2.57
CA ILE A 78 -31.11 -0.10 1.11
C ILE A 78 -31.69 1.15 0.46
N TYR A 79 -30.85 1.92 -0.23
CA TYR A 79 -31.19 3.18 -0.86
C TYR A 79 -31.39 2.94 -2.36
N ASN A 80 -32.64 3.04 -2.80
CA ASN A 80 -33.03 2.86 -4.21
C ASN A 80 -33.00 4.22 -4.91
N GLU A 81 -31.80 4.76 -5.12
CA GLU A 81 -31.57 6.12 -5.60
C GLU A 81 -30.43 6.20 -6.62
N ILE A 82 -30.47 7.23 -7.48
CA ILE A 82 -29.29 7.66 -8.25
C ILE A 82 -28.66 8.81 -7.48
N VAL A 83 -27.37 8.69 -7.14
CA VAL A 83 -26.64 9.72 -6.40
C VAL A 83 -25.86 10.59 -7.36
N ILE A 84 -26.21 11.87 -7.42
CA ILE A 84 -25.56 12.87 -8.27
C ILE A 84 -25.13 14.05 -7.40
N PRO A 85 -23.83 14.19 -7.09
CA PRO A 85 -23.32 15.35 -6.37
C PRO A 85 -23.55 16.65 -7.15
N LYS A 86 -24.14 17.65 -6.50
CA LYS A 86 -24.44 18.95 -7.11
C LYS A 86 -23.26 19.92 -7.08
N ASN A 87 -22.44 19.85 -6.02
CA ASN A 87 -21.33 20.79 -5.78
C ASN A 87 -20.00 20.05 -5.82
N SER A 88 -18.92 20.79 -6.05
CA SER A 88 -17.54 20.32 -5.89
C SER A 88 -17.02 20.68 -4.50
N GLY A 89 -16.05 19.92 -4.01
CA GLY A 89 -15.20 20.37 -2.91
C GLY A 89 -14.14 21.38 -3.37
N SER A 90 -13.16 21.63 -2.50
CA SER A 90 -11.95 22.41 -2.80
C SER A 90 -10.70 21.67 -2.35
N ASN A 91 -9.53 22.18 -2.73
CA ASN A 91 -8.24 21.60 -2.34
C ASN A 91 -8.12 21.46 -0.81
N GLY A 92 -7.95 20.24 -0.31
CA GLY A 92 -7.96 19.91 1.12
C GLY A 92 -9.36 19.72 1.74
N ASP A 93 -10.42 20.19 1.07
CA ASP A 93 -11.80 20.22 1.59
C ASP A 93 -12.72 19.39 0.70
N TYR A 94 -12.52 18.07 0.70
CA TYR A 94 -13.35 17.13 -0.07
C TYR A 94 -14.80 17.14 0.44
N ILE A 95 -15.76 17.04 -0.49
CA ILE A 95 -17.10 16.57 -0.13
C ILE A 95 -17.04 15.07 0.02
N SER A 96 -17.33 14.57 1.23
CA SER A 96 -17.14 13.17 1.56
C SER A 96 -18.48 12.47 1.80
N TYR A 97 -18.75 11.42 1.02
CA TYR A 97 -19.82 10.46 1.26
C TYR A 97 -19.19 9.22 1.89
N ILE A 98 -19.61 8.88 3.10
CA ILE A 98 -18.99 7.78 3.87
C ILE A 98 -20.10 6.88 4.40
N ALA A 99 -20.04 5.59 4.10
CA ALA A 99 -20.86 4.60 4.78
C ALA A 99 -20.44 4.51 6.25
N TYR A 100 -21.41 4.57 7.17
CA TYR A 100 -21.14 4.56 8.60
C TYR A 100 -20.43 3.25 8.98
N HIS A 101 -19.37 3.36 9.76
CA HIS A 101 -18.49 2.23 10.04
C HIS A 101 -19.24 1.04 10.67
N GLY A 102 -19.05 -0.15 10.10
CA GLY A 102 -19.72 -1.40 10.52
C GLY A 102 -21.16 -1.56 10.04
N ASP A 103 -21.73 -0.56 9.34
CA ASP A 103 -23.05 -0.67 8.73
C ASP A 103 -22.99 -1.11 7.27
N GLU A 104 -23.96 -1.93 6.86
CA GLU A 104 -24.19 -2.24 5.45
C GLU A 104 -25.08 -1.16 4.82
N VAL A 105 -24.48 -0.34 3.97
CA VAL A 105 -25.13 0.72 3.21
C VAL A 105 -25.17 0.34 1.75
N ILE A 106 -26.35 0.02 1.24
CA ILE A 106 -26.54 -0.52 -0.10
C ILE A 106 -27.21 0.53 -0.98
N ILE A 107 -26.61 0.90 -2.11
CA ILE A 107 -27.26 1.61 -3.20
C ILE A 107 -27.67 0.56 -4.25
N ASP A 108 -28.98 0.33 -4.40
CA ASP A 108 -29.52 -0.75 -5.23
C ASP A 108 -30.22 -0.19 -6.49
N GLY A 109 -29.71 -0.57 -7.66
CA GLY A 109 -30.22 -0.17 -8.96
C GLY A 109 -31.32 -1.05 -9.55
N LYS A 110 -31.73 -2.14 -8.89
CA LYS A 110 -32.61 -3.17 -9.47
C LYS A 110 -33.91 -2.66 -10.10
N ASP A 111 -34.51 -1.64 -9.50
CA ASP A 111 -35.77 -1.03 -9.97
C ASP A 111 -35.57 0.42 -10.47
N ILE A 112 -34.32 0.79 -10.79
CA ILE A 112 -33.93 2.11 -11.30
C ILE A 112 -33.64 2.00 -12.80
N SER A 113 -34.26 2.87 -13.59
CA SER A 113 -33.90 3.02 -15.01
C SER A 113 -32.84 4.11 -15.13
N LEU A 114 -31.59 3.71 -15.41
CA LEU A 114 -30.56 4.61 -15.89
C LEU A 114 -30.83 4.99 -17.35
N PRO A 115 -30.35 6.16 -17.82
CA PRO A 115 -30.47 6.53 -19.22
C PRO A 115 -29.61 5.60 -20.10
N ASP A 116 -30.04 5.44 -21.35
CA ASP A 116 -29.28 4.77 -22.43
C ASP A 116 -28.14 5.68 -22.92
N ASP A 117 -27.19 5.91 -22.03
CA ASP A 117 -26.02 6.77 -22.19
C ASP A 117 -24.95 6.32 -21.18
N LEU A 118 -23.78 6.95 -21.22
CA LEU A 118 -22.76 6.79 -20.19
C LEU A 118 -23.29 7.34 -18.85
N ALA A 119 -23.75 6.44 -17.99
CA ALA A 119 -24.38 6.76 -16.71
C ALA A 119 -23.98 5.78 -15.60
N GLY A 120 -24.24 6.14 -14.35
CA GLY A 120 -24.02 5.23 -13.23
C GLY A 120 -24.95 5.49 -12.06
N LEU A 121 -25.02 4.53 -11.12
CA LEU A 121 -25.83 4.67 -9.89
C LEU A 121 -25.26 5.75 -8.98
N PHE A 122 -23.94 5.81 -8.86
CA PHE A 122 -23.23 6.96 -8.30
C PHE A 122 -22.55 7.70 -9.44
N HIS A 123 -23.10 8.84 -9.85
CA HIS A 123 -22.70 9.56 -11.06
C HIS A 123 -22.06 10.90 -10.71
N ILE A 124 -20.75 11.00 -10.93
CA ILE A 124 -19.95 12.20 -10.72
C ILE A 124 -19.60 12.79 -12.08
N SER A 125 -20.22 13.91 -12.43
CA SER A 125 -19.98 14.56 -13.72
C SER A 125 -19.74 16.05 -13.57
N ASN A 126 -18.65 16.54 -14.18
CA ASN A 126 -18.22 17.94 -14.08
C ASN A 126 -18.04 18.38 -12.61
N LYS A 127 -17.37 17.57 -11.79
CA LYS A 127 -17.13 17.84 -10.36
C LYS A 127 -15.67 17.66 -9.99
N SER A 128 -15.30 18.22 -8.84
CA SER A 128 -13.98 17.99 -8.26
C SER A 128 -14.03 17.82 -6.76
N PHE A 129 -12.97 17.21 -6.19
CA PHE A 129 -12.78 17.04 -4.75
C PHE A 129 -13.97 16.31 -4.10
N ILE A 130 -14.30 15.14 -4.65
CA ILE A 130 -15.36 14.26 -4.12
C ILE A 130 -14.72 12.96 -3.64
N LYS A 131 -15.11 12.52 -2.45
CA LYS A 131 -14.73 11.23 -1.87
C LYS A 131 -15.96 10.34 -1.67
N ILE A 132 -15.85 9.08 -2.06
CA ILE A 132 -16.86 8.04 -1.85
C ILE A 132 -16.16 6.87 -1.14
N SER A 133 -16.70 6.46 0.01
CA SER A 133 -16.07 5.45 0.87
C SER A 133 -17.08 4.49 1.50
N GLY A 134 -16.83 3.17 1.40
CA GLY A 134 -17.51 2.14 2.19
C GLY A 134 -18.88 1.65 1.70
N PHE A 135 -19.34 2.06 0.51
CA PHE A 135 -20.68 1.70 0.02
C PHE A 135 -20.71 0.33 -0.65
N LYS A 136 -21.85 -0.37 -0.53
CA LYS A 136 -22.21 -1.46 -1.44
C LYS A 136 -23.05 -0.88 -2.58
N ILE A 137 -22.65 -1.04 -3.83
CA ILE A 137 -23.36 -0.52 -5.02
C ILE A 137 -23.69 -1.68 -5.93
N MET A 138 -24.97 -1.93 -6.18
CA MET A 138 -25.42 -3.17 -6.80
C MET A 138 -26.45 -2.95 -7.91
N ASN A 139 -26.47 -3.86 -8.89
CA ASN A 139 -27.52 -3.96 -9.92
C ASN A 139 -27.63 -2.72 -10.83
N ALA A 140 -26.50 -2.12 -11.23
CA ALA A 140 -26.50 -1.00 -12.18
C ALA A 140 -26.82 -1.47 -13.60
N GLY A 141 -27.76 -0.81 -14.27
CA GLY A 141 -28.22 -1.24 -15.59
C GLY A 141 -29.47 -0.53 -16.11
N CYS A 142 -30.01 -0.97 -17.25
CA CYS A 142 -29.67 -2.18 -18.01
C CYS A 142 -28.94 -1.92 -19.34
N HIS A 143 -28.43 -0.71 -19.57
CA HIS A 143 -27.77 -0.36 -20.83
C HIS A 143 -26.26 -0.63 -20.79
N ASP A 144 -25.67 -0.87 -21.96
CA ASP A 144 -24.27 -1.32 -22.14
C ASP A 144 -23.22 -0.36 -21.56
N ASN A 145 -23.60 0.91 -21.32
CA ASN A 145 -22.77 1.97 -20.75
C ASN A 145 -23.20 2.41 -19.34
N ASN A 146 -23.99 1.58 -18.65
CA ASN A 146 -24.42 1.85 -17.28
C ASN A 146 -23.49 1.18 -16.26
N ALA A 147 -22.72 2.00 -15.54
CA ALA A 147 -21.76 1.60 -14.54
C ALA A 147 -22.32 1.63 -13.11
N GLY A 148 -21.65 0.97 -12.16
CA GLY A 148 -21.94 1.14 -10.74
C GLY A 148 -21.60 2.56 -10.27
N ILE A 149 -20.32 2.90 -10.36
CA ILE A 149 -19.77 4.25 -10.13
C ILE A 149 -19.26 4.79 -11.46
N LEU A 150 -19.74 5.96 -11.84
CA LEU A 150 -19.28 6.66 -13.05
C LEU A 150 -18.68 8.01 -12.70
N VAL A 151 -17.47 8.26 -13.20
CA VAL A 151 -16.80 9.56 -13.17
C VAL A 151 -16.61 10.06 -14.60
N TYR A 152 -17.09 11.27 -14.88
CA TYR A 152 -16.98 11.88 -16.20
C TYR A 152 -16.56 13.34 -16.11
N ASN A 153 -15.57 13.76 -16.92
CA ASN A 153 -15.08 15.15 -16.99
C ASN A 153 -14.84 15.79 -15.60
N SER A 154 -14.15 15.08 -14.72
CA SER A 154 -14.03 15.44 -13.29
C SER A 154 -12.57 15.39 -12.82
N SER A 155 -12.25 15.96 -11.65
CA SER A 155 -10.90 15.83 -11.10
C SER A 155 -10.79 15.77 -9.58
N HIS A 156 -9.70 15.19 -9.05
CA HIS A 156 -9.51 15.01 -7.60
C HIS A 156 -10.67 14.19 -7.01
N ILE A 157 -10.86 12.99 -7.52
CA ILE A 157 -11.92 12.07 -7.09
C ILE A 157 -11.28 10.88 -6.39
N ILE A 158 -11.79 10.54 -5.22
CA ILE A 158 -11.36 9.38 -4.43
C ILE A 158 -12.52 8.39 -4.33
N ILE A 159 -12.31 7.18 -4.82
CA ILE A 159 -13.25 6.05 -4.75
C ILE A 159 -12.54 4.96 -3.95
N GLU A 160 -12.93 4.76 -2.69
CA GLU A 160 -12.22 3.85 -1.81
C GLU A 160 -13.12 2.88 -1.04
N ASN A 161 -12.63 1.66 -0.79
CA ASN A 161 -13.28 0.70 0.11
C ASN A 161 -14.75 0.39 -0.22
N ASN A 162 -15.17 0.52 -1.48
CA ASN A 162 -16.53 0.20 -1.91
C ASN A 162 -16.60 -1.25 -2.41
N TYR A 163 -17.78 -1.85 -2.29
CA TYR A 163 -18.11 -3.11 -2.93
C TYR A 163 -19.09 -2.86 -4.07
N VAL A 164 -18.66 -3.09 -5.32
CA VAL A 164 -19.50 -2.91 -6.50
C VAL A 164 -19.81 -4.28 -7.11
N HIS A 165 -21.09 -4.58 -7.28
CA HIS A 165 -21.53 -5.92 -7.65
C HIS A 165 -22.64 -5.93 -8.70
N ASN A 166 -22.55 -6.85 -9.66
CA ASN A 166 -23.58 -7.08 -10.68
C ASN A 166 -23.95 -5.81 -11.47
N THR A 167 -23.06 -5.37 -12.35
CA THR A 167 -23.28 -4.18 -13.20
C THR A 167 -23.32 -4.58 -14.67
N THR A 168 -24.13 -3.88 -15.48
CA THR A 168 -24.22 -4.14 -16.92
C THR A 168 -22.90 -3.77 -17.61
N SER A 169 -22.40 -2.57 -17.36
CA SER A 169 -21.08 -2.08 -17.78
C SER A 169 -20.08 -2.15 -16.63
N SER A 170 -19.06 -1.29 -16.61
CA SER A 170 -18.04 -1.24 -15.55
C SER A 170 -18.63 -1.19 -14.15
N GLY A 171 -17.96 -1.84 -13.20
CA GLY A 171 -18.23 -1.61 -11.78
C GLY A 171 -17.86 -0.15 -11.45
N ILE A 172 -16.65 0.23 -11.83
CA ILE A 172 -16.13 1.60 -11.71
C ILE A 172 -15.62 2.05 -13.07
N GLY A 173 -16.13 3.15 -13.59
CA GLY A 173 -15.66 3.69 -14.86
C GLY A 173 -15.37 5.17 -14.81
N VAL A 174 -14.26 5.58 -15.44
CA VAL A 174 -13.72 6.93 -15.41
C VAL A 174 -13.39 7.39 -16.82
N TRP A 175 -13.98 8.51 -17.23
CA TRP A 175 -13.79 9.10 -18.55
C TRP A 175 -13.43 10.58 -18.47
N GLU A 176 -12.54 11.03 -19.35
CA GLU A 176 -12.20 12.45 -19.57
C GLU A 176 -11.78 13.19 -18.30
N SER A 177 -11.12 12.51 -17.35
CA SER A 177 -10.91 13.01 -16.00
C SER A 177 -9.43 13.19 -15.63
N SER A 178 -9.15 13.73 -14.44
CA SER A 178 -7.77 13.78 -13.93
C SER A 178 -7.64 13.70 -12.41
N HIS A 179 -6.49 13.32 -11.87
CA HIS A 179 -6.27 13.23 -10.42
C HIS A 179 -7.31 12.28 -9.77
N ILE A 180 -7.24 11.01 -10.15
CA ILE A 180 -8.22 9.98 -9.76
C ILE A 180 -7.53 8.93 -8.90
N ILE A 181 -8.14 8.59 -7.76
CA ILE A 181 -7.70 7.49 -6.89
C ILE A 181 -8.83 6.48 -6.79
N ILE A 182 -8.55 5.24 -7.16
CA ILE A 182 -9.42 4.07 -6.98
C ILE A 182 -8.68 3.10 -6.07
N ASP A 183 -9.04 3.03 -4.79
CA ASP A 183 -8.25 2.35 -3.75
C ASP A 183 -9.06 1.33 -2.93
N GLY A 184 -8.63 0.08 -2.85
CA GLY A 184 -9.21 -0.87 -1.90
C GLY A 184 -10.66 -1.28 -2.19
N ASN A 185 -11.14 -1.12 -3.44
CA ASN A 185 -12.51 -1.50 -3.80
C ASN A 185 -12.58 -2.98 -4.17
N GLU A 186 -13.70 -3.62 -3.84
CA GLU A 186 -14.05 -4.96 -4.30
C GLU A 186 -15.04 -4.85 -5.45
N VAL A 187 -14.69 -5.40 -6.62
CA VAL A 187 -15.49 -5.35 -7.85
C VAL A 187 -15.75 -6.77 -8.32
N GLU A 188 -17.02 -7.17 -8.28
CA GLU A 188 -17.44 -8.55 -8.53
C GLU A 188 -18.61 -8.60 -9.52
N LEU A 189 -18.60 -9.56 -10.46
CA LEU A 189 -19.65 -9.68 -11.49
C LEU A 189 -19.91 -8.32 -12.18
N ALA A 190 -18.84 -7.62 -12.54
CA ALA A 190 -18.92 -6.37 -13.29
C ALA A 190 -18.81 -6.64 -14.79
N CYS A 191 -19.36 -5.71 -15.58
CA CYS A 191 -19.46 -5.80 -17.03
C CYS A 191 -20.18 -7.08 -17.51
N ASN A 192 -21.39 -7.31 -16.98
CA ASN A 192 -22.18 -8.52 -17.24
C ASN A 192 -22.91 -8.56 -18.58
N ASP A 193 -22.68 -7.60 -19.49
CA ASP A 193 -23.07 -7.64 -20.92
C ASP A 193 -22.69 -6.35 -21.67
N GLY A 194 -22.08 -5.36 -21.02
CA GLY A 194 -21.49 -4.19 -21.66
C GLY A 194 -20.17 -4.46 -22.38
N GLU A 195 -19.68 -3.46 -23.11
CA GLU A 195 -18.44 -3.51 -23.92
C GLU A 195 -17.20 -2.96 -23.19
N GLN A 196 -17.27 -2.72 -21.87
CA GLN A 196 -16.19 -2.09 -21.09
C GLN A 196 -15.48 -3.11 -20.20
N GLU A 197 -14.71 -2.63 -19.22
CA GLU A 197 -13.96 -3.43 -18.26
C GLU A 197 -14.58 -3.33 -16.87
N CYS A 198 -14.20 -4.21 -15.95
CA CYS A 198 -14.69 -4.16 -14.56
C CYS A 198 -14.29 -2.82 -13.91
N ILE A 199 -13.05 -2.37 -14.14
CA ILE A 199 -12.57 -1.02 -13.87
C ILE A 199 -12.02 -0.39 -15.15
N THR A 200 -12.65 0.69 -15.62
CA THR A 200 -12.26 1.39 -16.86
C THR A 200 -11.68 2.76 -16.57
N ILE A 201 -10.49 3.05 -17.11
CA ILE A 201 -9.86 4.38 -17.14
C ILE A 201 -9.64 4.80 -18.59
N ALA A 202 -10.44 5.76 -19.07
CA ALA A 202 -10.40 6.21 -20.46
C ALA A 202 -10.18 7.73 -20.57
N THR A 203 -9.30 8.16 -21.47
CA THR A 203 -8.95 9.59 -21.69
C THR A 203 -8.68 10.32 -20.36
N THR A 204 -7.96 9.68 -19.43
CA THR A 204 -7.79 10.19 -18.05
C THR A 204 -6.31 10.37 -17.71
N SER A 205 -5.98 11.44 -16.98
CA SER A 205 -4.59 11.78 -16.64
C SER A 205 -4.32 11.85 -15.13
N ASN A 206 -3.12 11.46 -14.67
CA ASN A 206 -2.76 11.51 -13.25
C ASN A 206 -3.72 10.63 -12.41
N PHE A 207 -3.58 9.32 -12.52
CA PHE A 207 -4.47 8.38 -11.83
C PHE A 207 -3.72 7.27 -11.10
N GLU A 208 -4.30 6.79 -10.01
CA GLU A 208 -3.86 5.61 -9.27
C GLU A 208 -5.03 4.63 -9.15
N VAL A 209 -4.85 3.41 -9.65
CA VAL A 209 -5.77 2.28 -9.42
C VAL A 209 -5.02 1.27 -8.57
N LYS A 210 -5.35 1.19 -7.28
CA LYS A 210 -4.55 0.43 -6.33
C LYS A 210 -5.32 -0.39 -5.31
N ASN A 211 -4.70 -1.48 -4.85
CA ASN A 211 -5.24 -2.35 -3.80
C ASN A 211 -6.67 -2.87 -4.06
N ASN A 212 -7.15 -2.83 -5.31
CA ASN A 212 -8.51 -3.27 -5.63
C ASN A 212 -8.52 -4.78 -5.83
N HIS A 213 -9.65 -5.38 -5.50
CA HIS A 213 -9.92 -6.79 -5.70
C HIS A 213 -10.99 -6.93 -6.78
N VAL A 214 -10.58 -7.37 -7.97
CA VAL A 214 -11.48 -7.52 -9.13
C VAL A 214 -11.61 -9.00 -9.42
N HIS A 215 -12.80 -9.56 -9.25
CA HIS A 215 -12.92 -11.01 -9.34
C HIS A 215 -14.26 -11.51 -9.82
N HIS A 216 -14.26 -12.79 -10.22
CA HIS A 216 -15.47 -13.53 -10.60
C HIS A 216 -16.24 -12.79 -11.70
N GLY A 217 -15.74 -12.92 -12.93
CA GLY A 217 -16.29 -12.26 -14.10
C GLY A 217 -17.75 -12.65 -14.38
N GLY A 218 -18.46 -11.77 -15.08
CA GLY A 218 -19.84 -11.96 -15.48
C GLY A 218 -20.10 -13.10 -16.46
N ALA A 219 -21.37 -13.43 -16.63
CA ALA A 219 -21.84 -14.22 -17.79
C ALA A 219 -21.81 -13.42 -19.11
N GLY A 220 -21.45 -12.13 -19.06
CA GLY A 220 -21.38 -11.23 -20.18
C GLY A 220 -20.44 -11.72 -21.28
N THR A 221 -20.71 -11.30 -22.51
CA THR A 221 -19.96 -11.78 -23.69
C THR A 221 -19.23 -10.72 -24.49
N LEU A 222 -19.49 -9.43 -24.26
CA LEU A 222 -18.99 -8.33 -25.10
C LEU A 222 -17.67 -7.71 -24.61
N GLY A 223 -17.56 -7.36 -23.32
CA GLY A 223 -16.31 -6.94 -22.65
C GLY A 223 -15.99 -7.84 -21.45
N GLY A 224 -15.46 -7.25 -20.38
CA GLY A 224 -15.30 -7.90 -19.08
C GLY A 224 -13.86 -8.14 -18.63
N GLU A 225 -12.89 -7.48 -19.24
CA GLU A 225 -11.51 -7.42 -18.74
C GLU A 225 -11.49 -6.82 -17.33
N GLY A 226 -10.45 -7.11 -16.56
CA GLY A 226 -10.39 -6.68 -15.16
C GLY A 226 -10.18 -5.17 -15.00
N ILE A 227 -8.99 -4.69 -15.34
CA ILE A 227 -8.63 -3.27 -15.21
C ILE A 227 -7.99 -2.80 -16.52
N ASP A 228 -8.46 -1.68 -17.08
CA ASP A 228 -7.87 -1.12 -18.30
C ASP A 228 -7.63 0.38 -18.21
N ALA A 229 -6.44 0.79 -18.66
CA ALA A 229 -6.07 2.18 -18.94
C ALA A 229 -5.96 2.40 -20.45
N LYS A 230 -6.98 3.06 -21.01
CA LYS A 230 -7.18 3.14 -22.46
C LYS A 230 -7.45 4.52 -23.02
N ASP A 231 -7.56 4.57 -24.34
CA ASP A 231 -8.11 5.67 -25.13
C ASP A 231 -7.52 7.05 -24.75
N GLY A 232 -6.20 7.16 -24.76
CA GLY A 232 -5.48 8.40 -24.51
C GLY A 232 -5.27 8.74 -23.03
N SER A 233 -5.27 7.73 -22.16
CA SER A 233 -4.92 7.91 -20.75
C SER A 233 -3.42 8.11 -20.55
N LEU A 234 -3.01 8.87 -19.52
CA LEU A 234 -1.58 9.16 -19.30
C LEU A 234 -1.21 9.44 -17.85
N ASN A 235 0.07 9.32 -17.52
CA ASN A 235 0.63 9.56 -16.17
C ASN A 235 -0.15 8.75 -15.10
N GLY A 236 -0.21 7.44 -15.28
CA GLY A 236 -1.05 6.55 -14.47
C GLY A 236 -0.25 5.47 -13.77
N LYS A 237 -0.74 5.02 -12.61
CA LYS A 237 -0.18 3.90 -11.85
C LYS A 237 -1.28 2.88 -11.55
N ILE A 238 -1.03 1.61 -11.85
CA ILE A 238 -1.94 0.48 -11.55
C ILE A 238 -1.15 -0.50 -10.68
N TYR A 239 -1.44 -0.57 -9.38
CA TYR A 239 -0.61 -1.36 -8.47
C TYR A 239 -1.26 -1.99 -7.25
N GLY A 240 -0.70 -3.09 -6.75
CA GLY A 240 -1.25 -3.76 -5.57
C GLY A 240 -2.61 -4.41 -5.81
N ASN A 241 -3.11 -4.48 -7.05
CA ASN A 241 -4.42 -5.04 -7.34
C ASN A 241 -4.36 -6.57 -7.42
N HIS A 242 -5.47 -7.19 -7.02
CA HIS A 242 -5.69 -8.62 -7.09
C HIS A 242 -6.82 -8.88 -8.10
N VAL A 243 -6.48 -9.46 -9.26
CA VAL A 243 -7.43 -9.65 -10.36
C VAL A 243 -7.53 -11.13 -10.69
N HIS A 244 -8.69 -11.76 -10.52
CA HIS A 244 -8.78 -13.20 -10.73
C HIS A 244 -10.15 -13.77 -11.09
N ASP A 245 -10.17 -15.00 -11.58
CA ASP A 245 -11.38 -15.74 -11.96
C ASP A 245 -12.26 -14.94 -12.96
N LEU A 246 -11.60 -14.30 -13.93
CA LEU A 246 -12.25 -13.62 -15.05
C LEU A 246 -12.20 -14.52 -16.28
N ASN A 247 -13.28 -14.56 -17.06
CA ASN A 247 -13.29 -15.23 -18.37
C ASN A 247 -12.69 -14.36 -19.49
N ARG A 248 -11.88 -13.36 -19.12
CA ARG A 248 -11.28 -12.31 -19.96
C ARG A 248 -9.87 -11.97 -19.45
N LEU A 249 -9.21 -11.01 -20.10
CA LEU A 249 -7.91 -10.48 -19.71
C LEU A 249 -7.97 -9.87 -18.30
N GLY A 250 -6.88 -9.98 -17.54
CA GLY A 250 -6.79 -9.39 -16.20
C GLY A 250 -6.54 -7.89 -16.22
N ILE A 251 -5.30 -7.47 -16.50
CA ILE A 251 -4.93 -6.04 -16.54
C ILE A 251 -4.42 -5.67 -17.92
N TYR A 252 -4.96 -4.59 -18.48
CA TYR A 252 -4.73 -4.14 -19.84
C TYR A 252 -4.27 -2.68 -19.88
N VAL A 253 -3.36 -2.35 -20.80
CA VAL A 253 -3.02 -0.96 -21.15
C VAL A 253 -3.09 -0.83 -22.66
N ASP A 254 -4.06 -0.04 -23.13
CA ASP A 254 -4.33 0.12 -24.56
C ASP A 254 -4.24 1.59 -25.01
N ALA A 255 -3.64 1.80 -26.17
CA ALA A 255 -3.69 3.10 -26.84
C ALA A 255 -5.02 3.33 -27.58
N TRP A 256 -5.69 2.24 -27.97
CA TRP A 256 -6.80 2.23 -28.91
C TRP A 256 -6.48 3.06 -30.16
N ASN A 257 -7.12 4.24 -30.33
CA ASN A 257 -6.85 5.18 -31.42
C ASN A 257 -6.20 6.51 -30.99
N LYS A 258 -5.80 6.66 -29.72
CA LYS A 258 -5.18 7.88 -29.17
C LYS A 258 -3.80 7.58 -28.57
N HIS A 259 -3.06 8.63 -28.23
CA HIS A 259 -1.75 8.47 -27.58
C HIS A 259 -1.93 8.21 -26.09
N THR A 260 -1.68 6.98 -25.65
CA THR A 260 -1.66 6.57 -24.23
C THR A 260 -0.20 6.44 -23.80
N TYR A 261 0.23 7.10 -22.70
CA TYR A 261 1.64 7.09 -22.32
C TYR A 261 1.95 7.39 -20.86
N ASN A 262 3.17 7.03 -20.42
CA ASN A 262 3.64 7.17 -19.03
C ASN A 262 2.74 6.42 -18.04
N ILE A 263 2.61 5.10 -18.25
CA ILE A 263 1.82 4.22 -17.38
C ILE A 263 2.74 3.22 -16.69
N GLU A 264 2.59 3.07 -15.38
CA GLU A 264 3.27 2.05 -14.57
C GLU A 264 2.28 1.01 -14.06
N VAL A 265 2.61 -0.27 -14.22
CA VAL A 265 1.82 -1.41 -13.75
C VAL A 265 2.72 -2.28 -12.87
N PHE A 266 2.49 -2.29 -11.56
CA PHE A 266 3.40 -2.99 -10.65
C PHE A 266 2.74 -3.60 -9.42
N GLN A 267 3.36 -4.59 -8.77
CA GLN A 267 2.82 -5.20 -7.54
C GLN A 267 1.40 -5.79 -7.70
N ASN A 268 0.97 -6.13 -8.92
CA ASN A 268 -0.33 -6.76 -9.14
C ASN A 268 -0.21 -8.29 -9.15
N VAL A 269 -1.26 -8.96 -8.69
CA VAL A 269 -1.42 -10.41 -8.75
C VAL A 269 -2.59 -10.74 -9.67
N VAL A 270 -2.33 -11.49 -10.74
CA VAL A 270 -3.35 -11.87 -11.73
C VAL A 270 -3.37 -13.37 -11.99
N TYR A 271 -4.51 -14.03 -11.80
CA TYR A 271 -4.63 -15.47 -12.07
C TYR A 271 -6.03 -15.94 -12.44
N ASN A 272 -6.11 -17.13 -13.04
CA ASN A 272 -7.36 -17.70 -13.54
C ASN A 272 -8.13 -16.72 -14.47
N CYS A 273 -7.39 -15.90 -15.21
CA CYS A 273 -7.90 -15.05 -16.28
C CYS A 273 -7.54 -15.67 -17.65
N THR A 274 -8.03 -15.10 -18.76
CA THR A 274 -7.59 -15.55 -20.10
C THR A 274 -6.08 -15.32 -20.28
N SER A 275 -5.64 -14.08 -20.04
CA SER A 275 -4.22 -13.73 -19.88
C SER A 275 -4.06 -12.80 -18.69
N GLY A 276 -2.88 -12.82 -18.07
CA GLY A 276 -2.59 -12.00 -16.90
C GLY A 276 -2.55 -10.51 -17.24
N PHE A 277 -1.61 -10.14 -18.11
CA PHE A 277 -1.37 -8.76 -18.52
C PHE A 277 -1.40 -8.62 -20.05
N ALA A 278 -1.74 -7.43 -20.53
CA ALA A 278 -1.59 -7.10 -21.94
C ALA A 278 -1.20 -5.64 -22.16
N VAL A 279 -0.46 -5.40 -23.23
CA VAL A 279 -0.26 -4.08 -23.82
C VAL A 279 -0.61 -4.13 -25.30
N ALA A 280 -1.35 -3.12 -25.77
CA ALA A 280 -1.72 -3.06 -27.18
C ALA A 280 -1.94 -1.64 -27.70
N SER A 281 -2.11 -1.59 -29.02
CA SER A 281 -2.54 -0.43 -29.78
C SER A 281 -3.52 -0.93 -30.83
N GLU A 282 -4.80 -1.03 -30.49
CA GLU A 282 -5.75 -1.72 -31.36
C GLU A 282 -6.09 -0.92 -32.63
N ARG A 283 -6.19 0.40 -32.54
CA ARG A 283 -6.70 1.25 -33.64
C ARG A 283 -5.77 2.36 -34.06
N GLY A 284 -4.46 2.13 -33.92
CA GLY A 284 -3.41 3.01 -34.42
C GLY A 284 -3.01 4.15 -33.50
N GLY A 285 -3.52 4.19 -32.27
CA GLY A 285 -3.03 5.08 -31.21
C GLY A 285 -1.62 4.69 -30.79
N LEU A 286 -0.74 5.65 -30.50
CA LEU A 286 0.61 5.31 -30.01
C LEU A 286 0.53 4.88 -28.53
N LEU A 287 1.02 3.69 -28.19
CA LEU A 287 1.32 3.32 -26.80
C LEU A 287 2.79 3.60 -26.51
N GLU A 288 3.10 4.38 -25.49
CA GLU A 288 4.48 4.81 -25.24
C GLU A 288 4.84 4.90 -23.76
N ASN A 289 6.07 4.58 -23.39
CA ASN A 289 6.59 4.72 -22.02
C ASN A 289 5.72 3.97 -20.99
N VAL A 290 5.63 2.65 -21.15
CA VAL A 290 4.90 1.78 -20.20
C VAL A 290 5.90 0.89 -19.47
N ARG A 291 5.86 0.89 -18.13
CA ARG A 291 6.68 0.00 -17.30
C ARG A 291 5.79 -1.01 -16.58
N ILE A 292 6.13 -2.29 -16.70
CA ILE A 292 5.42 -3.42 -16.11
C ILE A 292 6.42 -4.19 -15.26
N TYR A 293 6.33 -4.08 -13.94
CA TYR A 293 7.36 -4.61 -13.05
C TYR A 293 6.86 -5.12 -11.71
N ASN A 294 7.59 -6.04 -11.08
CA ASN A 294 7.18 -6.64 -9.81
C ASN A 294 5.73 -7.16 -9.84
N ASN A 295 5.27 -7.73 -10.95
CA ASN A 295 3.94 -8.36 -11.01
C ASN A 295 4.04 -9.88 -10.97
N VAL A 296 2.95 -10.51 -10.56
CA VAL A 296 2.81 -11.97 -10.55
C VAL A 296 1.60 -12.34 -11.41
N ALA A 297 1.80 -13.15 -12.45
CA ALA A 297 0.73 -13.75 -13.24
C ALA A 297 0.88 -15.26 -13.31
N TYR A 298 -0.17 -15.98 -12.92
CA TYR A 298 -0.15 -17.43 -12.88
C TYR A 298 -1.50 -18.10 -13.17
N HIS A 299 -1.50 -19.35 -13.61
CA HIS A 299 -2.73 -20.11 -13.93
C HIS A 299 -3.71 -19.40 -14.88
N ASN A 300 -3.25 -18.43 -15.67
CA ASN A 300 -4.06 -17.84 -16.72
C ASN A 300 -4.20 -18.84 -17.86
N GLU A 301 -5.31 -18.83 -18.59
CA GLU A 301 -5.65 -19.84 -19.60
C GLU A 301 -4.67 -19.85 -20.79
N TRP A 302 -4.03 -18.71 -21.06
CA TRP A 302 -3.10 -18.56 -22.18
C TRP A 302 -1.76 -17.94 -21.79
N ALA A 303 -1.70 -16.64 -21.48
CA ALA A 303 -0.43 -15.93 -21.33
C ALA A 303 -0.26 -15.29 -19.94
N GLY A 304 0.99 -15.22 -19.47
CA GLY A 304 1.35 -14.34 -18.35
C GLY A 304 1.25 -12.87 -18.76
N ILE A 305 1.88 -12.52 -19.88
CA ILE A 305 1.76 -11.20 -20.52
C ILE A 305 1.78 -11.29 -22.04
N GLU A 306 1.04 -10.39 -22.68
CA GLU A 306 0.98 -10.23 -24.12
C GLU A 306 1.39 -8.84 -24.61
N ILE A 307 2.16 -8.80 -25.70
CA ILE A 307 2.49 -7.60 -26.46
C ILE A 307 1.79 -7.72 -27.81
N GLY A 308 0.54 -7.26 -27.82
CA GLY A 308 -0.49 -7.59 -28.81
C GLY A 308 -0.37 -6.84 -30.13
N GLY A 309 -0.61 -7.55 -31.23
CA GLY A 309 -0.73 -7.00 -32.58
C GLY A 309 -2.18 -7.05 -33.08
N TRP A 310 -3.13 -6.59 -32.26
CA TRP A 310 -4.56 -6.88 -32.38
C TRP A 310 -5.36 -5.87 -33.22
N ASP A 311 -6.46 -6.35 -33.82
CA ASP A 311 -7.36 -5.65 -34.76
C ASP A 311 -6.82 -5.52 -36.21
N TYR A 312 -7.38 -6.35 -37.11
CA TYR A 312 -6.88 -6.48 -38.47
C TYR A 312 -7.04 -5.21 -39.31
N GLY A 313 -5.96 -4.79 -39.95
CA GLY A 313 -5.96 -3.69 -40.91
C GLY A 313 -5.52 -2.34 -40.34
N TYR A 314 -5.16 -2.30 -39.05
CA TYR A 314 -4.52 -1.16 -38.41
C TYR A 314 -3.01 -1.40 -38.25
N LYS A 315 -2.29 -0.33 -37.94
CA LYS A 315 -0.95 -0.43 -37.37
C LYS A 315 -1.09 -0.41 -35.85
N HIS A 316 -0.16 -1.04 -35.14
CA HIS A 316 -0.18 -1.15 -33.68
C HIS A 316 1.06 -0.47 -33.08
N PRO A 317 1.28 0.84 -33.28
CA PRO A 317 2.51 1.50 -32.84
C PRO A 317 2.67 1.42 -31.32
N MET A 318 3.78 0.84 -30.87
CA MET A 318 4.21 0.82 -29.47
C MET A 318 5.68 1.19 -29.38
N ARG A 319 6.09 1.94 -28.36
CA ARG A 319 7.50 2.27 -28.13
C ARG A 319 7.86 2.38 -26.65
N ASN A 320 9.08 1.98 -26.29
CA ASN A 320 9.63 2.14 -24.94
C ASN A 320 8.74 1.45 -23.88
N ILE A 321 8.57 0.14 -24.05
CA ILE A 321 7.81 -0.71 -23.14
C ILE A 321 8.79 -1.61 -22.38
N THR A 322 8.80 -1.50 -21.06
CA THR A 322 9.73 -2.23 -20.20
C THR A 322 8.97 -3.24 -19.34
N ILE A 323 9.26 -4.51 -19.53
CA ILE A 323 8.71 -5.64 -18.78
C ILE A 323 9.85 -6.23 -17.96
N VAL A 324 9.93 -5.86 -16.68
CA VAL A 324 11.10 -6.14 -15.83
C VAL A 324 10.75 -6.69 -14.45
N ASN A 325 11.48 -7.69 -13.97
CA ASN A 325 11.28 -8.21 -12.60
C ASN A 325 9.85 -8.72 -12.33
N ASN A 326 9.23 -9.45 -13.27
CA ASN A 326 7.92 -10.09 -13.08
C ASN A 326 8.03 -11.62 -12.95
N ASN A 327 7.01 -12.25 -12.38
CA ASN A 327 6.86 -13.70 -12.32
C ASN A 327 5.68 -14.15 -13.20
N PHE A 328 5.97 -14.79 -14.34
CA PHE A 328 4.99 -15.36 -15.27
C PHE A 328 5.03 -16.88 -15.20
N CYS A 329 4.22 -17.48 -14.33
CA CYS A 329 4.40 -18.86 -13.90
C CYS A 329 3.15 -19.71 -14.09
N ASN A 330 3.27 -20.95 -14.56
CA ASN A 330 2.14 -21.89 -14.70
C ASN A 330 0.95 -21.34 -15.50
N ASN A 331 1.19 -20.50 -16.51
CA ASN A 331 0.14 -20.08 -17.44
C ASN A 331 -0.03 -21.11 -18.56
N GLY A 332 -1.22 -21.14 -19.12
CA GLY A 332 -1.64 -22.02 -20.19
C GLY A 332 -2.54 -23.16 -19.75
N GLY A 333 -3.56 -23.43 -20.56
CA GLY A 333 -4.30 -24.70 -20.56
C GLY A 333 -3.51 -25.78 -21.28
N GLU A 334 -4.00 -26.25 -22.43
CA GLU A 334 -3.25 -27.22 -23.27
C GLU A 334 -1.94 -26.64 -23.82
N TRP A 335 -1.93 -25.34 -24.09
CA TRP A 335 -0.75 -24.57 -24.49
C TRP A 335 -0.86 -23.17 -23.91
N GLY A 336 0.25 -22.64 -23.40
CA GLY A 336 0.33 -21.26 -22.96
C GLY A 336 1.75 -20.82 -22.73
N VAL A 337 1.90 -19.54 -22.39
CA VAL A 337 3.16 -18.84 -22.48
C VAL A 337 3.39 -17.88 -21.32
N GLY A 338 4.64 -17.71 -20.88
CA GLY A 338 4.98 -16.69 -19.90
C GLY A 338 4.89 -15.29 -20.50
N VAL A 339 5.68 -15.05 -21.54
CA VAL A 339 5.69 -13.80 -22.31
C VAL A 339 5.42 -14.07 -23.79
N TYR A 340 4.38 -13.45 -24.35
CA TYR A 340 4.07 -13.49 -25.78
C TYR A 340 4.32 -12.14 -26.45
N HIS A 341 5.20 -12.10 -27.45
CA HIS A 341 5.42 -10.90 -28.25
C HIS A 341 5.14 -11.15 -29.74
N GLU A 342 4.05 -10.57 -30.24
CA GLU A 342 3.65 -10.73 -31.63
C GLU A 342 3.63 -9.45 -32.47
N ASN A 343 3.63 -8.28 -31.82
CA ASN A 343 3.48 -7.00 -32.53
C ASN A 343 4.73 -6.61 -33.36
N PRO A 344 4.67 -6.59 -34.71
CA PRO A 344 5.80 -6.19 -35.55
C PRO A 344 6.03 -4.67 -35.63
N TYR A 345 5.13 -3.86 -35.07
CA TYR A 345 5.22 -2.40 -35.03
C TYR A 345 5.76 -1.87 -33.69
N ALA A 346 6.06 -2.76 -32.75
CA ALA A 346 6.66 -2.41 -31.48
C ALA A 346 8.16 -2.11 -31.65
N GLU A 347 8.61 -1.02 -31.04
CA GLU A 347 9.99 -0.55 -31.03
C GLU A 347 10.47 -0.39 -29.58
N ASP A 348 11.77 -0.57 -29.31
CA ASP A 348 12.35 -0.38 -27.98
C ASP A 348 11.64 -1.16 -26.84
N ILE A 349 11.34 -2.45 -27.09
CA ILE A 349 10.74 -3.33 -26.07
C ILE A 349 11.84 -3.99 -25.24
N ILE A 350 11.74 -3.92 -23.91
CA ILE A 350 12.70 -4.53 -22.97
C ILE A 350 11.99 -5.63 -22.18
N ILE A 351 12.52 -6.85 -22.24
CA ILE A 351 12.07 -8.01 -21.44
C ILE A 351 13.27 -8.51 -20.64
N ARG A 352 13.32 -8.15 -19.35
CA ARG A 352 14.50 -8.35 -18.51
C ARG A 352 14.17 -8.84 -17.10
N ASN A 353 15.04 -9.61 -16.47
CA ASN A 353 14.89 -10.02 -15.06
C ASN A 353 13.55 -10.69 -14.73
N ASN A 354 12.81 -11.25 -15.68
CA ASN A 354 11.55 -11.93 -15.39
C ASN A 354 11.81 -13.41 -15.08
N ILE A 355 11.01 -14.00 -14.20
CA ILE A 355 10.91 -15.45 -14.05
C ILE A 355 9.77 -15.95 -14.94
N CYS A 356 10.10 -16.75 -15.95
CA CYS A 356 9.12 -17.49 -16.75
C CYS A 356 9.26 -18.98 -16.46
N SER A 357 8.31 -19.55 -15.72
CA SER A 357 8.45 -20.89 -15.14
C SER A 357 7.21 -21.75 -15.30
N GLN A 358 7.39 -22.95 -15.83
CA GLN A 358 6.37 -24.00 -15.93
C GLN A 358 5.08 -23.59 -16.67
N ASN A 359 5.16 -22.61 -17.58
CA ASN A 359 4.06 -22.36 -18.52
C ASN A 359 3.89 -23.59 -19.44
N THR A 360 2.66 -23.99 -19.77
CA THR A 360 2.38 -25.31 -20.37
C THR A 360 2.92 -25.51 -21.79
N GLY A 361 3.15 -24.41 -22.51
CA GLY A 361 3.84 -24.36 -23.79
C GLY A 361 5.26 -23.82 -23.67
N SER A 362 5.45 -22.57 -24.10
CA SER A 362 6.76 -21.88 -24.10
C SER A 362 6.91 -20.97 -22.89
N GLN A 363 8.11 -20.80 -22.34
CA GLN A 363 8.33 -19.79 -21.30
C GLN A 363 8.31 -18.38 -21.92
N ILE A 364 8.94 -18.20 -23.07
CA ILE A 364 8.94 -16.96 -23.84
C ILE A 364 8.79 -17.29 -25.33
N GLU A 365 7.83 -16.66 -25.99
CA GLU A 365 7.54 -16.83 -27.42
C GLU A 365 7.50 -15.46 -28.12
N ILE A 366 8.27 -15.34 -29.21
CA ILE A 366 8.38 -14.11 -30.01
C ILE A 366 8.16 -14.49 -31.47
N THR A 367 7.25 -13.80 -32.15
CA THR A 367 6.93 -14.13 -33.55
C THR A 367 8.02 -13.64 -34.50
N SER A 368 8.26 -14.40 -35.58
CA SER A 368 9.38 -14.18 -36.51
C SER A 368 9.45 -12.83 -37.24
N ASN A 369 8.36 -12.05 -37.22
CA ASN A 369 8.26 -10.73 -37.84
C ASN A 369 8.68 -9.58 -36.90
N VAL A 370 8.86 -9.84 -35.60
CA VAL A 370 9.36 -8.89 -34.59
C VAL A 370 10.88 -8.76 -34.71
N LYS A 371 11.41 -7.54 -34.57
CA LYS A 371 12.84 -7.25 -34.81
C LYS A 371 13.53 -6.35 -33.81
N ASP A 372 12.79 -5.51 -33.09
CA ASP A 372 13.35 -4.43 -32.28
C ASP A 372 12.96 -4.59 -30.80
N PHE A 373 13.72 -5.44 -30.11
CA PHE A 373 13.53 -5.73 -28.69
C PHE A 373 14.84 -6.18 -28.03
N THR A 374 14.91 -6.01 -26.72
CA THR A 374 15.94 -6.55 -25.83
C THR A 374 15.33 -7.68 -24.99
N LEU A 375 15.96 -8.84 -25.01
CA LEU A 375 15.60 -9.99 -24.19
C LEU A 375 16.84 -10.48 -23.47
N ASP A 376 16.95 -10.23 -22.17
CA ASP A 376 18.12 -10.65 -21.39
C ASP A 376 17.85 -10.90 -19.89
N HIS A 377 18.76 -11.58 -19.19
CA HIS A 377 18.73 -11.79 -17.73
C HIS A 377 17.41 -12.35 -17.17
N ASN A 378 16.62 -13.04 -17.99
CA ASN A 378 15.42 -13.73 -17.53
C ASN A 378 15.80 -15.10 -16.99
N LEU A 379 15.05 -15.59 -16.00
CA LEU A 379 15.14 -16.96 -15.53
C LEU A 379 14.05 -17.80 -16.19
N ILE A 380 14.48 -18.90 -16.80
CA ILE A 380 13.64 -19.78 -17.61
C ILE A 380 13.64 -21.18 -16.99
N TYR A 381 12.44 -21.67 -16.65
CA TYR A 381 12.25 -23.05 -16.21
C TYR A 381 11.17 -23.75 -17.02
N GLY A 382 11.58 -24.63 -17.93
CA GLY A 382 10.69 -25.30 -18.88
C GLY A 382 11.14 -25.08 -20.31
N TYR A 383 10.36 -25.58 -21.28
CA TYR A 383 10.63 -25.31 -22.69
C TYR A 383 10.42 -23.84 -23.00
N SER A 384 11.36 -23.23 -23.73
CA SER A 384 11.22 -21.89 -24.29
C SER A 384 11.61 -21.89 -25.76
N GLU A 385 10.84 -21.19 -26.59
CA GLU A 385 11.22 -20.91 -27.97
C GLU A 385 12.35 -19.87 -28.04
N HIS A 386 12.37 -18.93 -27.10
CA HIS A 386 13.36 -17.85 -27.03
C HIS A 386 13.96 -17.74 -25.62
N TYR A 387 15.29 -17.61 -25.55
CA TYR A 387 16.01 -17.49 -24.27
C TYR A 387 16.60 -16.10 -24.05
N GLY A 388 17.02 -15.41 -25.12
CA GLY A 388 17.72 -14.13 -25.03
C GLY A 388 19.18 -14.27 -24.63
N GLU A 389 19.76 -13.18 -24.13
CA GLU A 389 21.14 -13.12 -23.66
C GLU A 389 21.22 -13.16 -22.12
N ASN A 390 22.34 -13.65 -21.55
CA ASN A 390 22.56 -13.70 -20.10
C ASN A 390 21.41 -14.32 -19.27
N TYR A 391 20.60 -15.19 -19.88
CA TYR A 391 19.52 -15.89 -19.20
C TYR A 391 20.06 -16.91 -18.20
N ILE A 392 19.22 -17.25 -17.22
CA ILE A 392 19.47 -18.31 -16.25
C ILE A 392 18.47 -19.44 -16.48
N GLU A 393 18.93 -20.68 -16.53
CA GLU A 393 18.05 -21.86 -16.55
C GLU A 393 18.06 -22.55 -15.20
N GLY A 394 16.87 -22.85 -14.67
CA GLY A 394 16.76 -23.63 -13.45
C GLY A 394 15.43 -23.42 -12.73
N ASP A 395 15.09 -24.34 -11.84
CA ASP A 395 13.90 -24.22 -10.97
C ASP A 395 14.04 -22.97 -10.10
N PRO A 396 13.07 -22.02 -10.11
CA PRO A 396 13.10 -20.84 -9.25
C PRO A 396 13.07 -21.15 -7.74
N LEU A 397 12.75 -22.38 -7.36
CA LEU A 397 12.60 -22.82 -5.97
C LEU A 397 11.64 -21.93 -5.18
N PHE A 398 10.41 -21.73 -5.69
CA PHE A 398 9.40 -20.95 -4.99
C PHE A 398 8.92 -21.63 -3.69
N ILE A 399 8.55 -20.84 -2.67
CA ILE A 399 8.11 -21.36 -1.37
C ILE A 399 6.85 -22.21 -1.50
N ASN A 400 5.78 -21.69 -2.11
CA ASN A 400 4.53 -22.43 -2.25
C ASN A 400 3.64 -21.90 -3.39
N VAL A 401 3.94 -22.33 -4.61
CA VAL A 401 3.16 -22.01 -5.82
C VAL A 401 1.67 -22.35 -5.67
N SER A 402 1.32 -23.43 -4.97
CA SER A 402 -0.09 -23.87 -4.84
C SER A 402 -0.97 -22.92 -4.03
N LEU A 403 -0.36 -22.05 -3.21
CA LEU A 403 -1.03 -20.99 -2.47
C LEU A 403 -0.73 -19.59 -3.06
N GLY A 404 -0.22 -19.53 -4.30
CA GLY A 404 0.14 -18.27 -4.94
C GLY A 404 1.38 -17.59 -4.33
N ASP A 405 2.24 -18.32 -3.62
CA ASP A 405 3.43 -17.78 -2.99
C ASP A 405 4.69 -18.04 -3.83
N PHE A 406 5.14 -16.99 -4.51
CA PHE A 406 6.27 -17.00 -5.43
C PHE A 406 7.55 -16.38 -4.83
N HIS A 407 7.63 -16.27 -3.50
CA HIS A 407 8.90 -15.98 -2.84
C HIS A 407 9.93 -17.07 -3.10
N LEU A 408 11.20 -16.68 -3.17
CA LEU A 408 12.31 -17.59 -3.41
C LEU A 408 12.70 -18.37 -2.15
N GLN A 409 13.07 -19.63 -2.29
CA GLN A 409 13.76 -20.39 -1.24
C GLN A 409 15.28 -20.17 -1.33
N ALA A 410 15.96 -20.41 -0.21
CA ALA A 410 17.42 -20.39 -0.17
C ALA A 410 18.02 -21.35 -1.22
N GLY A 411 18.97 -20.85 -2.01
CA GLY A 411 19.63 -21.61 -3.08
C GLY A 411 18.95 -21.50 -4.45
N SER A 412 17.90 -20.67 -4.58
CA SER A 412 17.30 -20.36 -5.89
C SER A 412 18.33 -19.77 -6.85
N PRO A 413 18.32 -20.20 -8.14
CA PRO A 413 19.15 -19.60 -9.18
C PRO A 413 18.75 -18.16 -9.54
N ALA A 414 17.59 -17.67 -9.08
CA ALA A 414 17.19 -16.27 -9.24
C ALA A 414 18.02 -15.31 -8.38
N ILE A 415 18.56 -15.80 -7.25
CA ILE A 415 19.19 -14.97 -6.23
C ILE A 415 20.53 -14.40 -6.73
N ASP A 416 20.75 -13.10 -6.58
CA ASP A 416 21.95 -12.35 -6.95
C ASP A 416 22.35 -12.45 -8.46
N ASN A 417 21.42 -12.81 -9.36
CA ASN A 417 21.71 -13.05 -10.79
C ASN A 417 20.97 -12.10 -11.76
N GLY A 418 20.21 -11.13 -11.25
CA GLY A 418 19.54 -10.12 -12.05
C GLY A 418 20.45 -8.97 -12.49
N SER A 419 20.06 -8.30 -13.56
CA SER A 419 20.67 -7.05 -14.01
C SER A 419 20.17 -5.87 -13.16
N VAL A 420 21.05 -4.92 -12.85
CA VAL A 420 20.67 -3.64 -12.21
C VAL A 420 19.96 -2.68 -13.18
N ILE A 421 20.12 -2.86 -14.49
CA ILE A 421 19.59 -1.96 -15.51
C ILE A 421 18.06 -2.11 -15.55
N ASP A 422 17.35 -0.98 -15.39
CA ASP A 422 15.88 -0.86 -15.36
C ASP A 422 15.17 -1.55 -14.18
N ALA A 423 15.89 -2.26 -13.33
CA ALA A 423 15.33 -2.94 -12.18
C ALA A 423 14.73 -1.93 -11.17
N PRO A 424 13.54 -2.19 -10.62
CA PRO A 424 12.96 -1.33 -9.60
C PRO A 424 13.77 -1.39 -8.31
N LEU A 425 13.77 -0.29 -7.55
CA LEU A 425 14.56 -0.14 -6.32
C LEU A 425 14.02 -0.99 -5.16
N VAL A 426 12.75 -1.35 -5.22
CA VAL A 426 12.09 -2.26 -4.28
C VAL A 426 11.42 -3.37 -5.06
N ASP A 427 11.25 -4.52 -4.41
CA ASP A 427 10.56 -5.68 -4.96
C ASP A 427 9.03 -5.59 -4.75
N PHE A 428 8.34 -6.71 -4.94
CA PHE A 428 6.89 -6.83 -4.73
C PHE A 428 6.46 -6.48 -3.29
N ASP A 429 7.22 -6.92 -2.29
CA ASP A 429 6.90 -6.76 -0.86
C ASP A 429 7.37 -5.40 -0.30
N GLY A 430 8.05 -4.59 -1.12
CA GLY A 430 8.69 -3.34 -0.69
C GLY A 430 10.10 -3.55 -0.11
N VAL A 431 10.68 -4.72 -0.32
CA VAL A 431 12.06 -5.04 0.06
C VAL A 431 13.00 -4.37 -0.94
N PHE A 432 13.92 -3.60 -0.40
CA PHE A 432 14.98 -2.94 -1.14
C PHE A 432 15.87 -3.90 -1.93
N ARG A 433 16.20 -3.54 -3.17
CA ARG A 433 17.13 -4.25 -4.03
C ARG A 433 18.44 -3.47 -4.22
N PRO A 434 19.61 -4.16 -4.27
CA PRO A 434 19.75 -5.58 -3.99
C PRO A 434 19.76 -5.83 -2.48
N ARG A 435 19.27 -6.99 -2.04
CA ARG A 435 19.73 -7.61 -0.80
C ARG A 435 20.98 -8.41 -1.12
N LYS A 436 21.98 -8.39 -0.23
CA LYS A 436 23.27 -9.07 -0.43
C LYS A 436 24.10 -8.49 -1.57
N LYS A 437 24.36 -9.25 -2.64
CA LYS A 437 25.45 -8.99 -3.60
C LYS A 437 24.96 -8.51 -4.96
N GLY A 438 23.72 -8.82 -5.33
CA GLY A 438 23.15 -8.50 -6.63
C GLY A 438 21.62 -8.51 -6.57
N TYR A 439 21.00 -8.01 -7.62
CA TYR A 439 19.54 -7.99 -7.72
C TYR A 439 19.05 -9.40 -7.97
N ASP A 440 17.90 -9.77 -7.41
CA ASP A 440 17.27 -11.04 -7.73
C ASP A 440 16.45 -10.94 -9.03
N ILE A 441 16.43 -12.01 -9.80
CA ILE A 441 15.51 -12.16 -10.95
C ILE A 441 14.10 -12.39 -10.42
N GLY A 442 13.10 -11.77 -11.05
CA GLY A 442 11.69 -11.92 -10.71
C GLY A 442 11.17 -10.86 -9.76
N ALA A 443 9.92 -11.03 -9.31
CA ALA A 443 9.17 -10.03 -8.56
C ALA A 443 9.61 -9.88 -7.09
N PHE A 444 10.32 -10.85 -6.53
CA PHE A 444 10.67 -10.89 -5.11
C PHE A 444 12.18 -10.94 -4.91
N GLU A 445 12.65 -10.26 -3.87
CA GLU A 445 14.02 -10.24 -3.40
C GLU A 445 14.19 -11.18 -2.20
N PHE A 446 15.32 -11.88 -2.12
CA PHE A 446 15.65 -12.78 -1.04
C PHE A 446 16.68 -12.17 -0.07
N PRO A 447 16.42 -12.17 1.25
CA PRO A 447 15.18 -12.60 1.89
C PRO A 447 14.13 -11.49 1.90
N ARG A 448 12.87 -11.89 2.05
CA ARG A 448 11.71 -11.01 2.19
C ARG A 448 11.65 -10.26 3.53
N CYS A 449 12.44 -10.70 4.50
CA CYS A 449 12.42 -10.13 5.85
C CYS A 449 12.68 -8.62 5.77
N MET A 450 11.66 -7.82 6.07
CA MET A 450 11.76 -6.35 6.04
C MET A 450 12.28 -5.81 7.36
N TYR A 451 11.91 -6.44 8.47
CA TYR A 451 12.16 -5.94 9.81
C TYR A 451 13.08 -6.90 10.56
N TYR A 452 14.27 -6.44 10.93
CA TYR A 452 15.18 -7.16 11.81
C TYR A 452 15.57 -6.33 13.04
N GLY A 453 15.47 -6.91 14.23
CA GLY A 453 15.48 -6.08 15.43
C GLY A 453 15.45 -6.81 16.77
N VAL A 454 14.95 -6.09 17.78
CA VAL A 454 14.93 -6.51 19.19
C VAL A 454 13.60 -6.12 19.85
N ASP A 455 13.16 -6.84 20.86
CA ASP A 455 11.81 -6.66 21.44
C ASP A 455 11.64 -5.40 22.31
N THR A 456 12.58 -5.05 23.17
CA THR A 456 12.42 -3.89 24.08
C THR A 456 13.74 -3.15 24.22
N ILE A 457 13.73 -1.87 23.84
CA ILE A 457 14.91 -1.00 23.88
C ILE A 457 14.51 0.44 24.24
N GLU A 458 15.42 1.22 24.84
CA GLU A 458 15.19 2.64 25.14
C GLU A 458 15.50 3.55 23.92
N PRO A 459 14.84 4.72 23.79
CA PRO A 459 15.03 5.60 22.64
C PRO A 459 16.45 6.15 22.43
N ASN A 460 17.27 6.20 23.49
CA ASN A 460 18.68 6.61 23.43
C ASN A 460 19.59 5.54 22.79
N GLU A 461 19.13 4.29 22.66
CA GLU A 461 19.91 3.16 22.14
C GLU A 461 19.62 2.86 20.66
N PHE A 462 18.68 3.56 20.01
CA PHE A 462 18.36 3.35 18.58
C PHE A 462 19.57 3.50 17.65
N SER A 463 20.50 4.40 17.98
CA SER A 463 21.74 4.56 17.21
C SER A 463 22.66 3.35 17.34
N PHE A 464 22.67 2.67 18.49
CA PHE A 464 23.41 1.43 18.69
C PHE A 464 22.75 0.28 17.94
N LEU A 465 21.42 0.15 18.02
CA LEU A 465 20.66 -0.86 17.26
C LEU A 465 20.94 -0.75 15.75
N LYS A 466 20.87 0.46 15.20
CA LYS A 466 21.16 0.70 13.78
C LYS A 466 22.62 0.39 13.46
N ASN A 467 23.54 1.14 14.08
CA ASN A 467 24.92 1.22 13.60
C ASN A 467 25.79 0.03 14.03
N TYR A 468 25.44 -0.64 15.13
CA TYR A 468 26.21 -1.78 15.62
C TYR A 468 25.52 -3.11 15.36
N LEU A 469 24.20 -3.22 15.56
CA LEU A 469 23.50 -4.49 15.37
C LEU A 469 22.92 -4.67 13.96
N GLY A 470 22.87 -3.62 13.15
CA GLY A 470 22.26 -3.65 11.82
C GLY A 470 20.74 -3.84 11.87
N GLY A 471 20.11 -3.49 13.00
CA GLY A 471 18.66 -3.58 13.17
C GLY A 471 17.95 -2.33 12.67
N ASN A 472 16.76 -2.51 12.10
CA ASN A 472 15.92 -1.44 11.58
C ASN A 472 14.54 -1.36 12.27
N PHE A 473 14.27 -2.20 13.26
CA PHE A 473 13.09 -2.07 14.11
C PHE A 473 13.33 -2.46 15.57
N ALA A 474 12.47 -1.97 16.44
CA ALA A 474 12.39 -2.40 17.82
C ALA A 474 10.96 -2.37 18.37
N GLY A 475 10.68 -3.17 19.39
CA GLY A 475 9.56 -2.90 20.28
C GLY A 475 9.95 -1.95 21.41
N ILE A 476 8.95 -1.26 21.98
CA ILE A 476 9.12 -0.35 23.11
C ILE A 476 7.83 -0.30 23.94
N ALA A 477 7.94 -0.26 25.27
CA ALA A 477 6.80 -0.05 26.14
C ALA A 477 6.75 1.40 26.61
N LEU A 478 5.65 2.10 26.33
CA LEU A 478 5.47 3.52 26.66
C LEU A 478 4.15 3.72 27.38
N GLU A 479 4.12 4.61 28.36
CA GLU A 479 2.86 5.04 28.96
C GLU A 479 1.95 5.68 27.89
N CYS A 480 0.63 5.66 28.10
CA CYS A 480 -0.32 6.39 27.27
C CYS A 480 -0.15 7.90 27.46
N ASN A 481 0.91 8.45 26.87
CA ASN A 481 1.33 9.84 26.94
C ASN A 481 1.89 10.29 25.59
N VAL A 482 1.24 11.28 24.96
CA VAL A 482 1.59 11.75 23.62
C VAL A 482 3.01 12.31 23.55
N GLU A 483 3.47 13.06 24.56
CA GLU A 483 4.81 13.64 24.56
C GLU A 483 5.90 12.55 24.53
N GLN A 484 5.73 11.47 25.29
CA GLN A 484 6.65 10.32 25.27
C GLN A 484 6.65 9.60 23.93
N TRP A 485 5.47 9.40 23.32
CA TRP A 485 5.34 8.77 22.01
C TRP A 485 6.01 9.62 20.93
N GLN A 486 5.78 10.92 20.96
CA GLN A 486 6.39 11.86 20.04
C GLN A 486 7.92 11.85 20.15
N GLU A 487 8.47 11.93 21.37
CA GLU A 487 9.93 11.91 21.58
C GLU A 487 10.55 10.60 21.07
N ALA A 488 9.91 9.47 21.34
CA ALA A 488 10.39 8.17 20.88
C ALA A 488 10.34 8.05 19.35
N LEU A 489 9.23 8.46 18.72
CA LEU A 489 9.06 8.39 17.26
C LEU A 489 10.01 9.33 16.51
N GLU A 490 10.21 10.56 16.99
CA GLU A 490 11.18 11.50 16.39
C GLU A 490 12.61 10.95 16.45
N LYS A 491 13.00 10.33 17.58
CA LYS A 491 14.30 9.66 17.70
C LYS A 491 14.39 8.45 16.78
N ALA A 492 13.32 7.67 16.65
CA ALA A 492 13.29 6.51 15.78
C ALA A 492 13.45 6.92 14.31
N GLU A 493 12.75 7.96 13.84
CA GLU A 493 12.91 8.51 12.49
C GLU A 493 14.35 8.93 12.19
N LYS A 494 14.95 9.71 13.10
CA LYS A 494 16.34 10.16 12.96
C LYS A 494 17.32 9.00 12.81
N ASN A 495 17.00 7.84 13.39
CA ASN A 495 17.80 6.64 13.30
C ASN A 495 17.29 5.64 12.24
N GLY A 496 16.22 5.93 11.51
CA GLY A 496 15.61 5.00 10.56
C GLY A 496 15.11 3.71 11.22
N ILE A 497 14.66 3.78 12.47
CA ILE A 497 14.12 2.66 13.24
C ILE A 497 12.59 2.67 13.15
N LYS A 498 12.00 1.49 12.98
CA LYS A 498 10.56 1.24 13.03
C LYS A 498 10.16 0.74 14.42
N LEU A 499 9.04 1.22 14.97
CA LEU A 499 8.63 0.91 16.34
C LEU A 499 7.32 0.15 16.40
N ILE A 500 7.31 -0.94 17.17
CA ILE A 500 6.08 -1.52 17.72
C ILE A 500 5.93 -0.95 19.13
N ILE A 501 4.92 -0.13 19.36
CA ILE A 501 4.69 0.48 20.68
C ILE A 501 3.73 -0.40 21.47
N TRP A 502 4.14 -0.81 22.67
CA TRP A 502 3.26 -1.34 23.70
C TRP A 502 2.72 -0.17 24.55
N PRO A 503 1.44 0.22 24.38
CA PRO A 503 0.81 1.21 25.23
C PRO A 503 0.58 0.65 26.63
N LEU A 504 1.15 1.27 27.65
CA LEU A 504 0.93 0.94 29.05
C LEU A 504 -0.19 1.83 29.60
N GLY A 505 -1.24 1.20 30.14
CA GLY A 505 -2.29 1.91 30.88
C GLY A 505 -1.74 2.54 32.16
N HIS A 506 -2.41 3.58 32.67
CA HIS A 506 -2.06 4.25 33.91
C HIS A 506 -2.01 3.26 35.09
N GLY A 507 -0.79 3.02 35.60
CA GLY A 507 -0.53 2.26 36.82
C GLY A 507 -0.37 0.73 36.65
N HIS A 508 -0.30 0.18 35.42
CA HIS A 508 -0.19 -1.27 35.20
C HIS A 508 0.68 -1.67 33.99
N GLN A 509 1.16 -2.93 33.97
CA GLN A 509 1.90 -3.57 32.87
C GLN A 509 1.00 -4.07 31.71
N TYR A 510 -0.28 -3.67 31.67
CA TYR A 510 -1.24 -4.15 30.68
C TYR A 510 -1.66 -3.02 29.73
N THR A 511 -2.16 -3.40 28.55
CA THR A 511 -2.70 -2.48 27.56
C THR A 511 -3.85 -1.63 28.12
N PRO A 512 -4.12 -0.42 27.58
CA PRO A 512 -5.19 0.47 28.06
C PRO A 512 -6.60 0.02 27.65
N TRP A 513 -6.71 -0.99 26.80
CA TRP A 513 -7.99 -1.56 26.35
C TRP A 513 -8.52 -2.57 27.37
N LYS A 514 -9.72 -2.35 27.91
CA LYS A 514 -10.29 -3.14 29.02
C LYS A 514 -11.64 -3.76 28.66
N TRP A 515 -11.74 -5.09 28.74
CA TRP A 515 -13.01 -5.79 28.60
C TRP A 515 -13.90 -5.60 29.83
N ASN A 516 -15.15 -5.16 29.62
CA ASN A 516 -16.11 -4.90 30.72
C ASN A 516 -17.20 -5.98 30.86
N GLY A 517 -17.09 -7.09 30.14
CA GLY A 517 -18.08 -8.17 30.11
C GLY A 517 -18.98 -8.18 28.87
N HIS A 518 -19.17 -7.04 28.20
CA HIS A 518 -20.07 -6.91 27.05
C HIS A 518 -19.46 -6.12 25.87
N GLY A 519 -18.37 -5.40 26.10
CA GLY A 519 -17.62 -4.65 25.09
C GLY A 519 -16.26 -4.20 25.62
N TRP A 520 -15.46 -3.60 24.73
CA TRP A 520 -14.18 -3.03 25.12
C TRP A 520 -14.34 -1.58 25.54
N ASN A 521 -13.50 -1.17 26.50
CA ASN A 521 -13.32 0.22 26.86
C ASN A 521 -11.90 0.63 26.46
N ILE A 522 -11.81 1.49 25.46
CA ILE A 522 -10.55 2.02 24.91
C ILE A 522 -10.25 3.46 25.37
N SER A 523 -11.07 4.04 26.25
CA SER A 523 -11.01 5.48 26.57
C SER A 523 -9.65 5.93 27.13
N GLU A 524 -8.93 5.03 27.79
CA GLU A 524 -7.63 5.30 28.39
C GLU A 524 -6.50 5.47 27.36
N GLY A 525 -6.58 4.78 26.22
CA GLY A 525 -5.59 4.86 25.14
C GLY A 525 -6.00 5.78 24.00
N MET A 526 -7.15 6.45 24.10
CA MET A 526 -7.75 7.22 23.01
C MET A 526 -6.82 8.30 22.46
N GLU A 527 -6.19 9.07 23.35
CA GLU A 527 -5.35 10.21 22.97
C GLU A 527 -4.10 9.77 22.17
N VAL A 528 -3.40 8.73 22.63
CA VAL A 528 -2.22 8.20 21.91
C VAL A 528 -2.59 7.50 20.61
N LEU A 529 -3.79 6.91 20.54
CA LEU A 529 -4.27 6.27 19.31
C LEU A 529 -4.65 7.31 18.24
N GLN A 530 -5.29 8.41 18.63
CA GLN A 530 -5.55 9.56 17.74
C GLN A 530 -4.24 10.21 17.26
N TYR A 531 -3.27 10.37 18.16
CA TYR A 531 -1.95 10.85 17.79
C TYR A 531 -1.24 9.91 16.81
N ALA A 532 -1.30 8.60 17.03
CA ALA A 532 -0.74 7.60 16.12
C ALA A 532 -1.34 7.67 14.72
N GLU A 533 -2.67 7.86 14.64
CA GLU A 533 -3.38 8.07 13.38
C GLU A 533 -2.92 9.34 12.66
N GLU A 534 -2.86 10.48 13.37
CA GLU A 534 -2.37 11.73 12.81
C GLU A 534 -0.92 11.60 12.30
N TYR A 535 -0.07 10.93 13.08
CA TYR A 535 1.33 10.69 12.74
C TYR A 535 1.47 9.87 11.44
N ILE A 536 0.74 8.76 11.30
CA ILE A 536 0.79 7.94 10.08
C ILE A 536 0.18 8.68 8.89
N SER A 537 -0.98 9.32 9.09
CA SER A 537 -1.70 10.05 8.05
C SER A 537 -0.93 11.27 7.54
N SER A 538 0.02 11.81 8.32
CA SER A 538 0.96 12.84 7.86
C SER A 538 2.13 12.28 7.03
N GLY A 539 2.11 11.00 6.65
CA GLY A 539 3.14 10.34 5.86
C GLY A 539 4.39 9.91 6.64
N ARG A 540 4.39 10.03 7.97
CA ARG A 540 5.52 9.62 8.81
C ARG A 540 5.50 8.11 9.00
N LYS A 541 6.69 7.49 9.01
CA LYS A 541 6.83 6.04 8.84
C LYS A 541 7.50 5.32 10.01
N ALA A 542 7.91 5.99 11.10
CA ALA A 542 8.63 5.29 12.18
C ALA A 542 7.71 4.45 13.08
N LEU A 543 6.43 4.80 13.23
CA LEU A 543 5.46 3.92 13.87
C LEU A 543 5.15 2.75 12.92
N LEU A 544 5.50 1.53 13.34
CA LEU A 544 5.16 0.31 12.59
C LEU A 544 3.80 -0.22 13.00
N ALA A 545 3.56 -0.37 14.31
CA ALA A 545 2.32 -0.87 14.86
C ALA A 545 2.14 -0.50 16.34
N VAL A 546 0.91 -0.65 16.84
CA VAL A 546 0.56 -0.55 18.27
C VAL A 546 0.13 -1.93 18.77
N LEU A 547 0.64 -2.36 19.93
CA LEU A 547 0.24 -3.62 20.56
C LEU A 547 -1.23 -3.56 20.99
N MET A 548 -2.05 -4.39 20.36
CA MET A 548 -3.44 -4.59 20.72
C MET A 548 -3.60 -5.58 21.88
N SER A 549 -2.90 -6.71 21.85
CA SER A 549 -2.97 -7.71 22.93
C SER A 549 -1.74 -8.59 23.00
N HIS A 550 -1.40 -9.01 24.23
CA HIS A 550 -0.40 -10.03 24.50
C HIS A 550 -1.10 -11.33 24.90
N GLU A 551 -0.85 -12.40 24.16
CA GLU A 551 -1.37 -13.76 24.36
C GLU A 551 -2.90 -13.83 24.60
N PRO A 552 -3.73 -13.28 23.69
CA PRO A 552 -5.18 -13.17 23.94
C PRO A 552 -5.88 -14.51 24.20
N PHE A 553 -5.33 -15.61 23.66
CA PHE A 553 -5.90 -16.96 23.74
C PHE A 553 -5.27 -17.83 24.82
N TRP A 554 -4.28 -17.30 25.55
CA TRP A 554 -3.61 -17.96 26.66
C TRP A 554 -3.85 -17.14 27.92
N ASN A 555 -4.62 -17.67 28.88
CA ASN A 555 -4.62 -17.08 30.22
C ASN A 555 -5.04 -18.07 31.31
N ASP A 556 -4.26 -18.14 32.38
CA ASP A 556 -4.60 -18.75 33.68
C ASP A 556 -5.70 -17.93 34.40
N GLY A 557 -6.83 -17.63 33.72
CA GLY A 557 -7.90 -16.83 34.33
C GLY A 557 -9.14 -16.47 33.50
N ASN A 558 -9.05 -16.41 32.15
CA ASN A 558 -10.16 -16.35 31.16
C ASN A 558 -9.59 -15.87 29.81
N PRO A 559 -9.36 -16.75 28.80
CA PRO A 559 -8.90 -16.31 27.48
C PRO A 559 -9.98 -15.51 26.75
N PHE A 560 -9.57 -14.55 25.93
CA PHE A 560 -10.49 -13.88 25.01
C PHE A 560 -10.85 -14.81 23.85
N THR A 561 -12.02 -14.61 23.29
CA THR A 561 -12.47 -15.31 22.08
C THR A 561 -12.08 -14.55 20.81
N THR A 562 -12.07 -15.23 19.67
CA THR A 562 -11.92 -14.61 18.34
C THR A 562 -12.89 -13.45 18.16
N GLU A 563 -14.17 -13.61 18.55
CA GLU A 563 -15.16 -12.53 18.43
C GLU A 563 -14.81 -11.32 19.29
N GLN A 564 -14.38 -11.54 20.53
CA GLN A 564 -13.95 -10.44 21.39
C GLN A 564 -12.72 -9.72 20.83
N MET A 565 -11.77 -10.45 20.26
CA MET A 565 -10.59 -9.85 19.64
C MET A 565 -10.93 -9.07 18.37
N LYS A 566 -11.85 -9.57 17.52
CA LYS A 566 -12.35 -8.84 16.36
C LYS A 566 -13.09 -7.57 16.76
N MET A 567 -13.88 -7.62 17.84
CA MET A 567 -14.51 -6.41 18.39
C MET A 567 -13.47 -5.37 18.79
N LEU A 568 -12.39 -5.77 19.49
CA LEU A 568 -11.32 -4.83 19.85
C LEU A 568 -10.63 -4.25 18.61
N TYR A 569 -10.28 -5.10 17.65
CA TYR A 569 -9.66 -4.67 16.40
C TYR A 569 -10.52 -3.62 15.69
N THR A 570 -11.82 -3.90 15.53
CA THR A 570 -12.79 -2.98 14.93
C THR A 570 -12.92 -1.68 15.71
N GLU A 571 -12.94 -1.72 17.04
CA GLU A 571 -12.99 -0.51 17.88
C GLU A 571 -11.72 0.35 17.72
N LEU A 572 -10.53 -0.25 17.71
CA LEU A 572 -9.27 0.48 17.53
C LEU A 572 -9.13 1.05 16.12
N LYS A 573 -9.45 0.27 15.08
CA LYS A 573 -9.43 0.74 13.68
C LYS A 573 -10.47 1.84 13.40
N SER A 574 -11.55 1.92 14.18
CA SER A 574 -12.51 3.03 14.06
C SER A 574 -11.93 4.38 14.48
N VAL A 575 -10.88 4.38 15.30
CA VAL A 575 -10.17 5.58 15.75
C VAL A 575 -8.92 5.83 14.91
N ALA A 576 -8.18 4.77 14.59
CA ALA A 576 -6.91 4.84 13.87
C ALA A 576 -6.89 3.83 12.70
N PRO A 577 -7.63 4.10 11.61
CA PRO A 577 -7.77 3.18 10.49
C PRO A 577 -6.44 2.86 9.79
N HIS A 578 -5.48 3.79 9.77
CA HIS A 578 -4.21 3.62 9.08
C HIS A 578 -3.10 3.05 9.98
N VAL A 579 -3.34 2.92 11.29
CA VAL A 579 -2.36 2.35 12.23
C VAL A 579 -2.45 0.82 12.24
N ASN A 580 -1.33 0.14 12.05
CA ASN A 580 -1.28 -1.31 12.19
C ASN A 580 -1.41 -1.74 13.67
N LEU A 581 -2.12 -2.83 13.91
CA LEU A 581 -2.34 -3.43 15.21
C LEU A 581 -1.55 -4.74 15.31
N PHE A 582 -0.69 -4.82 16.32
CA PHE A 582 0.15 -5.98 16.60
C PHE A 582 -0.48 -6.85 17.70
N VAL A 583 -0.44 -8.17 17.54
CA VAL A 583 -0.84 -9.11 18.60
C VAL A 583 0.22 -10.19 18.76
N ALA A 584 0.65 -10.42 20.00
CA ALA A 584 1.54 -11.52 20.33
C ALA A 584 0.71 -12.78 20.61
N PHE A 585 0.72 -13.78 19.73
CA PHE A 585 -0.08 -15.00 19.87
C PHE A 585 0.68 -16.17 20.48
N GLY A 586 2.01 -16.19 20.36
CA GLY A 586 2.81 -17.40 20.57
C GLY A 586 2.64 -18.44 19.45
N CYS A 587 1.45 -18.59 18.86
CA CYS A 587 1.18 -19.34 17.62
C CYS A 587 -0.20 -19.14 17.09
N LEU A 588 -0.35 -19.14 15.78
CA LEU A 588 -1.65 -19.03 15.15
C LEU A 588 -2.32 -20.41 15.00
N SER A 589 -1.62 -21.34 14.35
CA SER A 589 -2.10 -22.69 14.00
C SER A 589 -2.50 -23.55 15.20
N CYS A 590 -2.00 -23.23 16.38
CA CYS A 590 -2.27 -23.93 17.63
C CYS A 590 -3.67 -23.62 18.17
N PHE A 591 -4.22 -22.47 17.80
CA PHE A 591 -5.55 -22.04 18.24
C PHE A 591 -6.61 -22.23 17.16
N ASP A 592 -6.21 -22.34 15.89
CA ASP A 592 -7.13 -22.35 14.75
C ASP A 592 -8.18 -23.47 14.79
N GLY A 593 -7.82 -24.62 15.38
CA GLY A 593 -8.71 -25.77 15.50
C GLY A 593 -9.82 -25.63 16.55
N ASN A 594 -9.77 -24.60 17.39
CA ASN A 594 -10.79 -24.32 18.41
C ASN A 594 -11.74 -23.22 17.92
N PRO A 595 -13.07 -23.45 17.85
CA PRO A 595 -14.04 -22.44 17.40
C PRO A 595 -13.97 -21.11 18.14
N ASP A 596 -13.60 -21.12 19.42
CA ASP A 596 -13.54 -19.91 20.26
C ASP A 596 -12.26 -19.09 20.03
N THR A 597 -11.21 -19.68 19.47
CA THR A 597 -9.88 -19.05 19.28
C THR A 597 -9.38 -19.22 17.85
N ARG A 598 -10.30 -19.49 16.92
CA ARG A 598 -9.99 -19.67 15.49
C ARG A 598 -9.36 -18.41 14.91
N ILE A 599 -8.43 -18.57 13.98
CA ILE A 599 -7.70 -17.44 13.38
C ILE A 599 -8.47 -16.94 12.16
N GLU A 600 -8.83 -15.67 12.15
CA GLU A 600 -9.59 -15.01 11.10
C GLU A 600 -9.03 -13.61 10.84
N ASP A 601 -9.45 -13.00 9.74
CA ASP A 601 -9.16 -11.59 9.47
C ASP A 601 -9.78 -10.67 10.53
N GLY A 602 -9.14 -9.52 10.72
CA GLY A 602 -9.51 -8.57 11.76
C GLY A 602 -9.10 -9.01 13.17
N LEU A 603 -8.10 -9.88 13.30
CA LEU A 603 -7.48 -10.21 14.59
C LEU A 603 -6.17 -9.47 14.85
N ALA A 604 -5.43 -9.11 13.81
CA ALA A 604 -4.20 -8.32 13.85
C ALA A 604 -3.81 -7.95 12.41
N ASP A 605 -3.15 -6.80 12.23
CA ASP A 605 -2.42 -6.52 10.99
C ASP A 605 -1.03 -7.20 11.03
N ILE A 606 -0.47 -7.36 12.23
CA ILE A 606 0.82 -8.03 12.46
C ILE A 606 0.69 -9.04 13.61
N ALA A 607 0.97 -10.32 13.33
CA ALA A 607 1.02 -11.37 14.33
C ALA A 607 2.47 -11.66 14.76
N GLY A 608 2.75 -11.47 16.04
CA GLY A 608 3.97 -11.93 16.68
C GLY A 608 3.83 -13.35 17.22
N ILE A 609 4.61 -14.29 16.69
CA ILE A 609 4.68 -15.65 17.19
C ILE A 609 6.03 -15.89 17.86
N TRP A 610 6.07 -16.81 18.82
CA TRP A 610 7.25 -17.08 19.62
C TRP A 610 7.23 -18.53 20.12
N LEU A 611 8.42 -19.10 20.34
CA LEU A 611 8.56 -20.37 21.04
C LEU A 611 9.90 -20.37 21.77
N HIS A 612 9.90 -20.56 23.09
CA HIS A 612 11.14 -20.64 23.86
C HIS A 612 11.78 -22.02 23.69
N CYS A 613 12.47 -22.18 22.56
CA CYS A 613 13.03 -23.43 22.07
C CYS A 613 14.39 -23.82 22.68
N PHE A 614 15.01 -22.94 23.47
CA PHE A 614 16.28 -23.21 24.15
C PHE A 614 16.05 -23.69 25.58
N GLY A 615 16.44 -24.95 25.81
CA GLY A 615 16.35 -25.61 27.11
C GLY A 615 15.20 -26.61 27.21
N GLY A 616 14.34 -26.67 26.18
CA GLY A 616 13.29 -27.69 26.06
C GLY A 616 12.07 -27.44 26.94
N ALA A 617 11.95 -26.28 27.56
CA ALA A 617 10.83 -25.93 28.43
C ALA A 617 9.49 -25.89 27.68
N GLU A 618 9.49 -25.34 26.46
CA GLU A 618 8.29 -25.19 25.63
C GLU A 618 8.39 -25.87 24.26
N GLY A 619 9.57 -26.35 23.89
CA GLY A 619 9.79 -27.04 22.64
C GLY A 619 11.26 -27.06 22.22
N SER A 620 11.52 -27.56 21.02
CA SER A 620 12.83 -27.58 20.38
C SER A 620 12.94 -26.54 19.26
N LYS A 621 14.17 -26.29 18.80
CA LYS A 621 14.42 -25.45 17.61
C LYS A 621 13.66 -25.95 16.38
N GLU A 622 13.52 -27.26 16.26
CA GLU A 622 12.77 -27.89 15.17
C GLU A 622 11.25 -27.63 15.29
N ASP A 623 10.71 -27.63 16.51
CA ASP A 623 9.31 -27.29 16.75
C ASP A 623 9.03 -25.83 16.40
N ALA A 624 9.96 -24.92 16.70
CA ALA A 624 9.86 -23.51 16.33
C ALA A 624 9.83 -23.31 14.80
N LEU A 625 10.72 -23.98 14.05
CA LEU A 625 10.74 -23.90 12.59
C LEU A 625 9.45 -24.45 11.97
N LYS A 626 8.92 -25.56 12.52
CA LYS A 626 7.62 -26.12 12.09
C LYS A 626 6.46 -25.19 12.41
N ARG A 627 6.53 -24.45 13.52
CA ARG A 627 5.52 -23.45 13.91
C ARG A 627 5.48 -22.31 12.91
N ILE A 628 6.64 -21.78 12.53
CA ILE A 628 6.77 -20.74 11.50
C ILE A 628 6.12 -21.22 10.20
N ASP A 629 6.44 -22.44 9.75
CA ASP A 629 5.80 -23.01 8.57
C ASP A 629 4.27 -23.10 8.74
N ALA A 630 3.79 -23.70 9.82
CA ALA A 630 2.36 -23.92 10.02
C ALA A 630 1.55 -22.63 10.12
N ASP A 631 2.08 -21.61 10.79
CA ASP A 631 1.44 -20.31 10.95
C ASP A 631 1.45 -19.51 9.64
N TYR A 632 2.55 -19.59 8.88
CA TYR A 632 2.64 -19.00 7.56
C TYR A 632 1.65 -19.63 6.56
N GLU A 633 1.63 -20.97 6.47
CA GLU A 633 0.70 -21.68 5.58
C GLU A 633 -0.77 -21.47 6.00
N LEU A 634 -1.04 -21.23 7.29
CA LEU A 634 -2.37 -20.88 7.78
C LEU A 634 -2.80 -19.50 7.24
N ILE A 635 -1.95 -18.49 7.37
CA ILE A 635 -2.20 -17.13 6.85
C ILE A 635 -2.49 -17.21 5.34
N LYS A 636 -1.61 -17.86 4.57
CA LYS A 636 -1.76 -17.97 3.11
C LYS A 636 -3.00 -18.76 2.71
N ARG A 637 -3.26 -19.93 3.32
CA ARG A 637 -4.42 -20.76 3.00
C ARG A 637 -5.75 -20.05 3.27
N LYS A 638 -5.79 -19.20 4.29
CA LYS A 638 -7.00 -18.44 4.65
C LYS A 638 -7.08 -17.07 3.96
N GLY A 639 -6.05 -16.68 3.20
CA GLY A 639 -5.98 -15.36 2.56
C GLY A 639 -5.94 -14.21 3.56
N LEU A 640 -5.37 -14.41 4.74
CA LEU A 640 -5.44 -13.41 5.80
C LEU A 640 -4.53 -12.21 5.49
N ASN A 641 -5.04 -11.00 5.69
CA ASN A 641 -4.23 -9.77 5.58
C ASN A 641 -3.44 -9.54 6.87
N MET A 642 -2.40 -10.36 7.06
CA MET A 642 -1.64 -10.41 8.31
C MET A 642 -0.16 -10.66 8.04
N LYS A 643 0.70 -9.76 8.53
CA LYS A 643 2.16 -9.95 8.55
C LYS A 643 2.56 -10.88 9.68
N LEU A 644 3.58 -11.70 9.48
CA LEU A 644 4.06 -12.67 10.45
C LEU A 644 5.46 -12.32 10.95
N PHE A 645 5.57 -12.14 12.27
CA PHE A 645 6.81 -11.84 12.96
C PHE A 645 7.19 -12.99 13.88
N PHE A 646 8.49 -13.28 14.02
CA PHE A 646 8.97 -14.30 14.96
C PHE A 646 9.95 -13.74 15.98
N ALA A 647 9.68 -14.02 17.26
CA ALA A 647 10.56 -13.71 18.36
C ALA A 647 11.52 -14.89 18.65
N ILE A 648 12.81 -14.66 18.50
CA ILE A 648 13.86 -15.63 18.83
C ILE A 648 14.26 -15.44 20.29
N GLN A 649 14.09 -16.50 21.10
CA GLN A 649 14.57 -16.53 22.47
C GLN A 649 16.08 -16.26 22.55
N ALA A 650 16.45 -15.24 23.29
CA ALA A 650 17.83 -14.87 23.58
C ALA A 650 18.15 -14.92 25.08
N PHE A 651 17.37 -15.62 25.90
CA PHE A 651 17.46 -15.57 27.37
C PHE A 651 17.41 -16.95 28.04
N GLY A 652 17.70 -16.99 29.35
CA GLY A 652 17.44 -18.15 30.21
C GLY A 652 16.97 -17.73 31.60
N ILE A 653 16.19 -18.59 32.28
CA ILE A 653 15.64 -18.29 33.60
C ILE A 653 16.17 -19.30 34.62
N LYS A 654 16.94 -18.81 35.59
CA LYS A 654 17.56 -19.65 36.62
C LYS A 654 16.50 -20.44 37.40
N GLY A 655 16.68 -21.76 37.46
CA GLY A 655 15.78 -22.66 38.19
C GLY A 655 14.57 -23.15 37.40
N THR A 656 14.49 -22.81 36.11
CA THR A 656 13.48 -23.31 35.17
C THR A 656 14.11 -24.20 34.10
N GLY A 657 13.31 -24.68 33.14
CA GLY A 657 13.82 -25.35 31.94
C GLY A 657 14.41 -24.41 30.89
N TYR A 658 14.21 -23.10 30.98
CA TYR A 658 14.73 -22.14 29.99
C TYR A 658 16.23 -21.92 30.20
N ARG A 659 17.03 -22.10 29.14
CA ARG A 659 18.48 -21.87 29.19
C ARG A 659 18.91 -20.81 28.18
N MET A 660 19.98 -20.10 28.54
CA MET A 660 20.67 -19.22 27.60
C MET A 660 21.30 -20.05 26.45
N PRO A 661 21.05 -19.73 25.16
CA PRO A 661 21.74 -20.38 24.04
C PRO A 661 23.23 -19.99 23.97
N SER A 662 24.08 -20.79 23.33
CA SER A 662 25.44 -20.35 22.97
C SER A 662 25.43 -19.44 21.74
N ALA A 663 26.51 -18.69 21.47
CA ALA A 663 26.60 -17.86 20.27
C ALA A 663 26.48 -18.71 18.99
N THR A 664 27.06 -19.91 18.97
CA THR A 664 26.93 -20.83 17.84
C THR A 664 25.49 -21.32 17.66
N GLU A 665 24.77 -21.62 18.74
CA GLU A 665 23.37 -22.03 18.63
C GLU A 665 22.45 -20.91 18.14
N MET A 666 22.72 -19.67 18.56
CA MET A 666 22.01 -18.49 18.06
C MET A 666 22.24 -18.32 16.56
N PHE A 667 23.49 -18.42 16.09
CA PHE A 667 23.83 -18.25 14.68
C PHE A 667 23.16 -19.31 13.81
N GLU A 668 23.35 -20.59 14.15
CA GLU A 668 22.75 -21.70 13.40
C GLU A 668 21.21 -21.63 13.34
N PHE A 669 20.57 -21.21 14.43
CA PHE A 669 19.12 -21.10 14.46
C PHE A 669 18.63 -19.87 13.69
N GLY A 670 19.24 -18.71 13.90
CA GLY A 670 18.91 -17.48 13.18
C GLY A 670 19.06 -17.65 11.66
N THR A 671 20.14 -18.26 11.19
CA THR A 671 20.33 -18.61 9.76
C THR A 671 19.15 -19.41 9.23
N LYS A 672 18.73 -20.47 9.94
CA LYS A 672 17.58 -21.29 9.51
C LYS A 672 16.27 -20.53 9.51
N VAL A 673 16.06 -19.60 10.45
CA VAL A 673 14.87 -18.75 10.48
C VAL A 673 14.85 -17.81 9.26
N PHE A 674 15.98 -17.19 8.91
CA PHE A 674 16.09 -16.38 7.68
C PHE A 674 15.88 -17.21 6.41
N GLU A 675 16.50 -18.38 6.32
CA GLU A 675 16.40 -19.26 5.14
C GLU A 675 14.98 -19.80 4.88
N LYS A 676 14.09 -19.77 5.89
CA LYS A 676 12.67 -20.06 5.67
C LYS A 676 12.03 -19.08 4.71
N ASN A 677 12.45 -17.81 4.76
CA ASN A 677 11.92 -16.73 3.95
C ASN A 677 10.38 -16.57 4.04
N LYS A 678 9.81 -16.78 5.23
CA LYS A 678 8.36 -16.80 5.50
C LYS A 678 7.91 -15.75 6.52
N LEU A 679 8.80 -14.83 6.89
CA LEU A 679 8.59 -13.88 7.98
C LEU A 679 8.82 -12.47 7.46
N ASP A 680 7.91 -11.57 7.81
CA ASP A 680 8.04 -10.14 7.55
C ASP A 680 8.99 -9.48 8.54
N GLY A 681 9.06 -10.03 9.76
CA GLY A 681 9.95 -9.54 10.80
C GLY A 681 10.54 -10.62 11.70
N ILE A 682 11.77 -10.41 12.15
CA ILE A 682 12.51 -11.28 13.07
C ILE A 682 13.11 -10.41 14.17
N PHE A 683 12.86 -10.74 15.43
CA PHE A 683 13.50 -10.04 16.55
C PHE A 683 14.04 -10.97 17.61
N TRP A 684 15.06 -10.48 18.32
CA TRP A 684 15.63 -11.14 19.49
C TRP A 684 14.91 -10.71 20.75
N TYR A 685 14.47 -11.70 21.53
CA TYR A 685 13.71 -11.51 22.75
C TYR A 685 14.57 -11.84 23.99
N PRO A 686 14.89 -10.87 24.85
CA PRO A 686 15.83 -11.04 25.98
C PRO A 686 15.21 -11.42 27.35
N TRP A 687 13.87 -11.47 27.49
CA TRP A 687 13.09 -11.72 28.74
C TRP A 687 13.37 -10.81 29.96
N ASP A 688 12.29 -10.28 30.55
CA ASP A 688 12.19 -9.66 31.89
C ASP A 688 13.21 -8.54 32.24
N ASN A 689 13.21 -7.43 31.50
CA ASN A 689 13.35 -6.09 32.11
C ASN A 689 13.05 -4.93 31.13
N PRO A 690 12.19 -3.96 31.49
CA PRO A 690 12.13 -2.63 30.85
C PRO A 690 13.27 -1.69 31.30
N ALA A 691 14.41 -2.23 31.75
CA ALA A 691 15.56 -1.42 32.16
C ALA A 691 16.73 -1.71 31.22
N ASP A 692 17.14 -0.67 30.48
CA ASP A 692 18.37 -0.52 29.69
C ASP A 692 18.85 -1.81 28.99
N TYR A 693 18.59 -1.91 27.69
CA TYR A 693 19.02 -3.07 26.90
C TYR A 693 20.56 -3.23 27.00
N MET A 694 21.33 -2.13 27.18
CA MET A 694 22.79 -2.13 27.49
C MET A 694 23.15 -2.80 28.83
N GLU A 695 22.27 -2.79 29.84
CA GLU A 695 22.52 -3.48 31.12
C GLU A 695 22.38 -5.00 30.94
N TRP A 696 21.35 -5.46 30.23
CA TRP A 696 21.17 -6.87 29.86
C TRP A 696 22.32 -7.37 28.98
N LEU A 697 22.65 -6.58 27.96
CA LEU A 697 23.86 -6.64 27.12
C LEU A 697 25.12 -6.99 27.92
N SER A 698 25.35 -6.33 29.04
CA SER A 698 26.58 -6.51 29.82
C SER A 698 26.66 -7.84 30.57
N LYS A 699 25.52 -8.43 30.94
CA LYS A 699 25.47 -9.62 31.82
C LYS A 699 25.68 -10.92 31.08
N ASP A 700 25.10 -11.06 29.88
CA ASP A 700 25.08 -12.33 29.14
C ASP A 700 25.68 -12.25 27.71
N ARG A 701 26.47 -11.21 27.44
CA ARG A 701 27.13 -10.99 26.13
C ARG A 701 28.03 -12.14 25.68
N TYR A 702 28.84 -12.68 26.58
CA TYR A 702 29.78 -13.74 26.25
C TYR A 702 29.24 -15.10 26.70
N ASP A 703 29.34 -16.11 25.83
CA ASP A 703 29.06 -17.50 26.22
C ASP A 703 30.23 -18.12 26.99
N ASN A 704 30.07 -19.38 27.42
CA ASN A 704 31.09 -20.09 28.19
C ASN A 704 32.42 -20.28 27.41
N ASP A 705 32.39 -20.13 26.08
CA ASP A 705 33.55 -20.19 25.19
C ASP A 705 34.12 -18.80 24.88
N SER A 706 33.66 -17.75 25.59
CA SER A 706 34.00 -16.34 25.36
C SER A 706 33.61 -15.82 23.97
N LYS A 707 32.65 -16.46 23.29
CA LYS A 707 32.10 -15.95 22.02
C LYS A 707 31.04 -14.90 22.31
N ASP A 708 31.05 -13.84 21.50
CA ASP A 708 30.12 -12.73 21.60
C ASP A 708 28.78 -13.09 20.93
N ARG A 709 27.70 -13.13 21.71
CA ARG A 709 26.33 -13.34 21.19
C ARG A 709 25.81 -12.16 20.38
N TRP A 710 26.35 -10.97 20.58
CA TRP A 710 25.95 -9.74 19.88
C TRP A 710 26.53 -9.68 18.49
N GLU A 711 27.73 -10.22 18.35
CA GLU A 711 28.34 -10.44 17.06
C GLU A 711 27.45 -11.31 16.16
N VAL A 712 26.71 -12.26 16.73
CA VAL A 712 25.76 -13.10 15.98
C VAL A 712 24.60 -12.28 15.42
N VAL A 713 24.01 -11.40 16.25
CA VAL A 713 22.91 -10.52 15.82
C VAL A 713 23.36 -9.66 14.64
N ARG A 714 24.53 -9.04 14.75
CA ARG A 714 25.15 -8.23 13.68
C ARG A 714 25.50 -9.06 12.45
N GLN A 715 26.08 -10.24 12.62
CA GLN A 715 26.47 -11.10 11.50
C GLN A 715 25.26 -11.50 10.66
N LEU A 716 24.14 -11.84 11.30
CA LEU A 716 22.92 -12.17 10.58
C LEU A 716 22.34 -10.95 9.85
N ALA A 717 22.38 -9.76 10.46
CA ALA A 717 22.03 -8.53 9.74
C ALA A 717 22.90 -8.35 8.49
N ASN A 718 24.23 -8.44 8.61
CA ASN A 718 25.14 -8.30 7.47
C ASN A 718 24.89 -9.36 6.38
N MET A 719 24.52 -10.58 6.77
CA MET A 719 24.30 -11.67 5.81
C MET A 719 22.98 -11.57 5.04
N TYR A 720 21.94 -10.96 5.63
CA TYR A 720 20.57 -11.06 5.12
C TYR A 720 19.86 -9.72 4.95
N MET A 721 20.27 -8.72 5.72
CA MET A 721 19.67 -7.39 5.74
C MET A 721 20.58 -6.32 5.13
N GLU A 722 21.85 -6.62 4.86
CA GLU A 722 22.76 -5.73 4.12
C GLU A 722 22.36 -5.69 2.64
N GLY A 723 22.40 -4.50 2.07
CA GLY A 723 21.74 -4.19 0.79
C GLY A 723 20.84 -2.96 0.97
N ASN A 724 21.15 -1.89 0.24
CA ASN A 724 20.63 -0.51 0.34
C ASN A 724 21.12 0.37 1.50
N GLU A 725 22.44 0.49 1.63
CA GLU A 725 23.04 1.75 2.12
C GLU A 725 23.52 2.68 1.00
N THR A 726 23.49 2.26 -0.27
CA THR A 726 23.69 3.16 -1.42
C THR A 726 22.50 4.08 -1.55
N ILE A 727 22.77 5.37 -1.59
CA ILE A 727 21.76 6.39 -1.84
C ILE A 727 21.52 6.57 -3.34
N TYR A 728 20.31 7.00 -3.68
CA TYR A 728 19.84 7.26 -5.03
C TYR A 728 19.20 8.63 -5.09
N VAL A 729 19.25 9.29 -6.24
CA VAL A 729 18.51 10.52 -6.52
C VAL A 729 18.14 10.57 -7.99
N GLU A 730 16.93 11.04 -8.29
CA GLU A 730 16.39 11.24 -9.63
C GLU A 730 15.70 12.60 -9.72
N ILE A 731 15.89 13.32 -10.82
CA ILE A 731 15.16 14.53 -11.16
C ILE A 731 13.80 14.12 -11.70
N THR A 732 12.76 14.21 -10.87
CA THR A 732 11.38 13.89 -11.25
C THR A 732 10.69 15.07 -11.94
N LYS A 733 11.25 16.28 -11.82
CA LYS A 733 10.84 17.47 -12.58
C LYS A 733 12.02 18.42 -12.75
N PRO A 734 12.26 18.97 -13.95
CA PRO A 734 11.47 18.78 -15.17
C PRO A 734 11.74 17.43 -15.86
N ILE A 735 10.68 16.78 -16.32
CA ILE A 735 10.76 15.77 -17.39
C ILE A 735 10.72 16.43 -18.77
N ASN A 736 11.05 15.68 -19.82
CA ASN A 736 10.94 16.09 -21.22
C ASN A 736 9.56 16.69 -21.56
N GLY A 737 9.52 17.97 -21.91
CA GLY A 737 8.28 18.71 -22.13
C GLY A 737 8.41 20.23 -22.11
N ILE A 738 7.37 20.92 -22.56
CA ILE A 738 7.26 22.37 -22.48
C ILE A 738 6.60 22.76 -21.15
N TYR A 739 7.23 23.64 -20.40
CA TYR A 739 6.71 24.24 -19.17
C TYR A 739 6.47 25.73 -19.38
N ILE A 740 5.34 26.25 -18.88
CA ILE A 740 5.07 27.69 -18.82
C ILE A 740 4.72 28.04 -17.37
N MET A 741 5.52 28.90 -16.75
CA MET A 741 5.35 29.33 -15.36
C MET A 741 5.15 28.14 -14.41
N ASP A 742 6.08 27.18 -14.46
CA ASP A 742 6.12 25.95 -13.67
C ASP A 742 5.04 24.90 -14.01
N ARG A 743 4.17 25.18 -14.98
CA ARG A 743 3.13 24.25 -15.43
C ARG A 743 3.56 23.49 -16.67
N TYR A 744 3.55 22.16 -16.61
CA TYR A 744 3.70 21.31 -17.80
C TYR A 744 2.57 21.56 -18.79
N VAL A 745 2.91 21.74 -20.06
CA VAL A 745 1.97 22.08 -21.15
C VAL A 745 1.83 20.93 -22.14
N MET A 746 2.95 20.36 -22.61
CA MET A 746 2.96 19.27 -23.60
C MET A 746 4.34 18.60 -23.66
N SER A 747 4.40 17.39 -24.24
CA SER A 747 5.66 16.67 -24.48
C SER A 747 6.54 17.37 -25.51
N PHE A 748 7.85 17.28 -25.31
CA PHE A 748 8.90 17.83 -26.18
C PHE A 748 10.18 17.03 -25.96
N SER A 749 11.06 16.96 -26.95
CA SER A 749 12.26 16.09 -26.92
C SER A 749 13.30 16.46 -25.86
N ALA A 750 13.13 17.61 -25.20
CA ALA A 750 13.91 18.07 -24.07
C ALA A 750 12.99 18.98 -23.21
N PRO A 751 13.34 19.28 -21.95
CA PRO A 751 12.62 20.29 -21.18
C PRO A 751 12.81 21.69 -21.79
N LEU A 752 11.70 22.33 -22.17
CA LEU A 752 11.64 23.71 -22.62
C LEU A 752 10.81 24.55 -21.64
N ILE A 753 11.44 25.47 -20.94
CA ILE A 753 10.86 26.18 -19.79
C ILE A 753 10.68 27.66 -20.13
N ILE A 754 9.47 28.19 -19.96
CA ILE A 754 9.14 29.60 -20.16
C ILE A 754 8.65 30.18 -18.83
N GLY A 755 9.45 31.00 -18.17
CA GLY A 755 9.21 31.47 -16.81
C GLY A 755 9.91 30.62 -15.74
N LYS A 756 9.50 30.78 -14.48
CA LYS A 756 10.02 29.99 -13.34
C LYS A 756 9.68 28.50 -13.46
N ILE A 757 10.45 27.66 -12.79
CA ILE A 757 10.17 26.23 -12.65
C ILE A 757 10.57 25.71 -11.26
N THR A 758 9.80 24.77 -10.73
CA THR A 758 10.17 23.97 -9.56
C THR A 758 10.90 22.74 -10.07
N VAL A 759 12.15 22.58 -9.65
CA VAL A 759 12.93 21.36 -9.82
C VAL A 759 12.57 20.44 -8.66
N GLU A 760 12.12 19.23 -8.95
CA GLU A 760 11.71 18.24 -7.96
C GLU A 760 12.62 17.02 -8.12
N ALA A 761 13.02 16.44 -6.99
CA ALA A 761 13.85 15.26 -6.97
C ALA A 761 13.32 14.23 -5.98
N GLU A 762 13.39 12.97 -6.37
CA GLU A 762 13.16 11.84 -5.48
C GLU A 762 14.49 11.24 -5.10
N ALA A 763 14.75 11.10 -3.80
CA ALA A 763 15.99 10.51 -3.31
C ALA A 763 15.66 9.36 -2.36
N ILE A 764 16.35 8.24 -2.51
CA ILE A 764 16.06 6.99 -1.80
C ILE A 764 17.32 6.52 -1.09
N GLY A 765 17.17 6.09 0.16
CA GLY A 765 18.26 5.71 1.06
C GLY A 765 18.35 6.67 2.24
N LYS A 766 19.47 6.66 2.96
CA LYS A 766 19.67 7.52 4.14
C LYS A 766 20.12 8.92 3.72
N ILE A 767 19.23 9.71 3.14
CA ILE A 767 19.57 11.03 2.60
C ILE A 767 19.67 12.05 3.73
N ASN A 768 20.84 12.66 3.86
CA ASN A 768 21.11 13.78 4.77
C ASN A 768 20.64 15.12 4.17
N LYS A 769 20.80 15.28 2.86
CA LYS A 769 20.42 16.47 2.09
C LYS A 769 20.46 16.17 0.59
N VAL A 770 19.75 16.96 -0.18
CA VAL A 770 19.81 17.03 -1.64
C VAL A 770 20.26 18.43 -2.06
N GLU A 771 21.24 18.50 -2.94
CA GLU A 771 21.75 19.73 -3.52
C GLU A 771 21.25 19.89 -4.95
N PHE A 772 20.78 21.09 -5.29
CA PHE A 772 20.36 21.46 -6.64
C PHE A 772 21.39 22.41 -7.24
N HIS A 773 21.90 22.05 -8.41
CA HIS A 773 22.94 22.76 -9.14
C HIS A 773 22.44 23.15 -10.53
N ILE A 774 22.86 24.33 -11.00
CA ILE A 774 22.68 24.77 -12.39
C ILE A 774 24.06 25.03 -13.00
N ASP A 775 24.38 24.37 -14.12
CA ASP A 775 25.69 24.44 -14.78
C ASP A 775 26.87 24.20 -13.80
N ASN A 776 26.72 23.20 -12.92
CA ASN A 776 27.63 22.86 -11.82
C ASN A 776 27.81 23.95 -10.74
N GLU A 777 26.97 24.99 -10.70
CA GLU A 777 26.88 25.93 -9.58
C GLU A 777 25.77 25.53 -8.61
N LEU A 778 26.12 25.33 -7.34
CA LEU A 778 25.16 25.07 -6.26
C LEU A 778 24.18 26.23 -6.09
N LYS A 779 22.88 25.96 -6.22
CA LYS A 779 21.78 26.94 -6.08
C LYS A 779 20.95 26.74 -4.82
N HIS A 780 20.71 25.49 -4.44
CA HIS A 780 19.88 25.18 -3.28
C HIS A 780 20.34 23.91 -2.59
N VAL A 781 20.10 23.84 -1.29
CA VAL A 781 20.27 22.64 -0.48
C VAL A 781 18.96 22.43 0.25
N ASP A 782 18.36 21.28 0.04
CA ASP A 782 17.13 20.86 0.70
C ASP A 782 17.43 19.64 1.57
N ASP A 783 17.10 19.72 2.84
CA ASP A 783 17.32 18.65 3.82
C ASP A 783 16.01 18.01 4.30
N GLN A 784 14.87 18.35 3.67
CA GLN A 784 13.57 17.78 3.98
C GLN A 784 12.86 17.25 2.73
N GLU A 785 12.36 16.01 2.81
CA GLU A 785 11.48 15.47 1.77
C GLU A 785 10.09 16.13 1.83
N PRO A 786 9.44 16.36 0.66
CA PRO A 786 9.93 16.13 -0.70
C PRO A 786 10.97 17.16 -1.14
N TYR A 787 12.08 16.69 -1.72
CA TYR A 787 13.18 17.55 -2.14
C TYR A 787 12.78 18.40 -3.34
N SER A 788 12.77 19.72 -3.18
CA SER A 788 12.36 20.61 -4.25
C SER A 788 13.01 21.98 -4.17
N TRP A 789 13.19 22.60 -5.33
CA TRP A 789 13.72 23.96 -5.41
C TRP A 789 13.04 24.75 -6.51
N LEU A 790 12.47 25.91 -6.15
CA LEU A 790 11.93 26.86 -7.12
C LEU A 790 13.06 27.66 -7.78
N TRP A 791 13.39 27.31 -9.01
CA TRP A 791 14.25 28.10 -9.88
C TRP A 791 13.49 29.26 -10.51
N ASN A 792 13.69 30.47 -9.95
CA ASN A 792 13.06 31.72 -10.41
C ASN A 792 14.10 32.82 -10.74
N GLU A 793 15.35 32.45 -10.93
CA GLU A 793 16.40 33.37 -11.38
C GLU A 793 16.24 33.66 -12.88
N SER A 794 16.68 34.84 -13.33
CA SER A 794 16.71 35.19 -14.75
C SER A 794 17.72 34.25 -15.45
N ALA A 795 17.25 33.49 -16.44
CA ALA A 795 18.01 32.45 -17.14
C ALA A 795 17.55 32.38 -18.60
N PHE A 796 18.51 32.21 -19.52
CA PHE A 796 18.23 32.25 -20.96
C PHE A 796 19.15 31.30 -21.73
N GLY A 797 18.55 30.34 -22.42
CA GLY A 797 19.26 29.39 -23.29
C GLY A 797 19.31 27.98 -22.71
N MET A 798 20.34 27.22 -23.09
CA MET A 798 20.55 25.85 -22.59
C MET A 798 21.30 25.90 -21.25
N HIS A 799 20.86 25.08 -20.31
CA HIS A 799 21.46 24.92 -18.98
C HIS A 799 21.35 23.45 -18.55
N GLU A 800 22.29 22.98 -17.75
CA GLU A 800 22.24 21.67 -17.11
C GLU A 800 21.68 21.81 -15.69
N ILE A 801 20.65 21.05 -15.34
CA ILE A 801 20.19 20.88 -13.97
C ILE A 801 20.84 19.61 -13.44
N LYS A 802 21.54 19.71 -12.32
CA LYS A 802 22.10 18.56 -11.61
C LYS A 802 21.58 18.51 -10.19
N VAL A 803 21.13 17.34 -9.76
CA VAL A 803 20.71 17.09 -8.38
C VAL A 803 21.64 16.07 -7.76
N VAL A 804 22.07 16.33 -6.51
CA VAL A 804 23.00 15.46 -5.79
C VAL A 804 22.46 15.15 -4.40
N ALA A 805 22.14 13.90 -4.11
CA ALA A 805 21.82 13.44 -2.78
C ALA A 805 23.09 13.05 -2.02
N TYR A 806 23.10 13.35 -0.73
CA TYR A 806 24.22 13.07 0.17
C TYR A 806 23.80 12.21 1.34
N SER A 807 24.65 11.25 1.69
CA SER A 807 24.58 10.44 2.91
C SER A 807 25.99 10.27 3.48
N ASP A 808 26.37 9.03 3.84
CA ASP A 808 27.75 8.59 3.98
C ASP A 808 28.41 8.35 2.59
N GLU A 809 27.62 8.39 1.51
CA GLU A 809 27.99 8.34 0.09
C GLU A 809 27.37 9.55 -0.68
N GLU A 810 27.59 9.63 -2.01
CA GLU A 810 27.02 10.66 -2.90
C GLU A 810 26.37 9.97 -4.11
N ALA A 811 25.16 10.41 -4.49
CA ALA A 811 24.48 10.02 -5.73
C ALA A 811 23.99 11.27 -6.46
N SER A 812 23.98 11.25 -7.79
CA SER A 812 23.55 12.40 -8.59
C SER A 812 22.79 12.01 -9.84
N ASP A 813 21.89 12.89 -10.27
CA ASP A 813 21.18 12.84 -11.55
C ASP A 813 21.24 14.20 -12.24
N GLU A 814 21.16 14.21 -13.58
CA GLU A 814 21.46 15.36 -14.43
C GLU A 814 20.51 15.43 -15.64
N ILE A 815 19.99 16.62 -15.95
CA ILE A 815 19.17 16.85 -17.14
C ILE A 815 19.46 18.20 -17.81
N ASP A 816 19.63 18.18 -19.14
CA ASP A 816 19.76 19.37 -19.97
C ASP A 816 18.39 20.01 -20.22
N VAL A 817 18.27 21.33 -20.02
CA VAL A 817 17.05 22.10 -20.24
C VAL A 817 17.28 23.33 -21.11
N ILE A 818 16.24 23.79 -21.80
CA ILE A 818 16.20 25.10 -22.45
C ILE A 818 15.27 26.00 -21.62
N ILE A 819 15.75 27.12 -21.08
CA ILE A 819 14.94 28.02 -20.25
C ILE A 819 14.92 29.45 -20.80
N PHE A 820 13.76 30.10 -20.69
CA PHE A 820 13.48 31.50 -20.99
C PHE A 820 12.74 32.14 -19.81
N ASN A 821 13.48 32.53 -18.77
CA ASN A 821 12.94 33.22 -17.59
C ASN A 821 13.53 34.64 -17.52
N PHE A 822 12.67 35.67 -17.58
CA PHE A 822 13.09 37.07 -17.70
C PHE A 822 13.17 37.77 -16.35
#